data_AF-A0AAU1KKN8-F1
#
_entry.id   AF-A0AAU1KKN8-F1
#
_cell.length_a   1.000
_cell.length_b   1.000
_cell.length_c   1.000
_cell.angle_alpha   90.00
_cell.angle_beta   90.00
_cell.angle_gamma   90.00
#
_symmetry.space_group_name_H-M   'P 1'
#
loop_
_entity.id
_entity.type
_entity.pdbx_description
1 polymer ?
#
loop_
_entity_poly.entity_id
_entity_poly.type
_entity_poly.pdbx_seq_one_letter_code
_entity_poly.pdbx_strand_id
1 'polypeptide(L)'
;MSDGPPGSAAPPPPAETPSTPTARVPQQRVTPAGSSGAAAGAGTPGPRGPATPPTAAATGTREGEAPDRAPAGGDPDDTPGTDASGTRRPATTPATAATGTREGEAPDRAPAGGDPDDAPGADAAQPAKPRTPGPKVPAVGAAGPREGEAPAAPAEAPATAEAGGAEGEAPDRAPAGGDPDDAPGTDAAERRVPAPAAGAVPAEAAPAGSPRAAGSEPEADPAASVPRVPAPRAASGTDAPGRAGSLAAGNRPAGAADAPGSATGRAPAPGAAPRATGSPGAAARHPVARKIVKAVGFVAATAASGMLVIRGNEALAAIGAPTAADSRTTTATAADAPDPGRVLQIVAHPDDDLYFMNPDLRYSIAAGHPVTSVYLTSGEADGINAGAATQASTRPDKPAYAEARQNGIRAAYAKMATGDRSSAWKRTVIPTKGGGQAEVDVLVAKPEINLVWLQLREAGNVYADVPDSLHGLWDGRVPHLESVLASGSPVRQGFTYTKDQVVRTIEGVLERYRPTTIRAQDPTPGRFQDTKRYTDHQDHFYGARFAQMATAAYAQEVEDRPHFAVQNYIGYFNGSLPSALDPGEAKEKLDILDTYAWLDKENHCGSEAGCGDLKVADHPSGNRWTQSINYARGTSTSWLASDAQHGLWAFKVLDGQVAVWHRNGLIGSWTGPRLLPGTGMDQGISTVTLKDGRIAAFGTRTSFGDKPADYLREVVYAVQQAPGSGEFGPWQSLGTPEGADDAWTSDISAPAVSVDGTGALAVYVRDGASTLRGRVQRPDGEWGPWDSLGGSDLHGTPATATDGAGRRMVFAATTKTVTAWAQPEPGAPLGPATPTGLPDTTLPLTAQGREDGVRLLFRKPGSGNVRSALVTADGGLRADALTDLGGLQGYGPVTASGHVLAGRSAGGQLGSDVGPGGAWQRSPLMFVGAPSSTMTGKNLVSLAVVGLDARLYVTSSTDASDAHLAPWQPVGPRNTAR
;
A
#
# COMPACT_ATOMS: atom_id res chain seq x y z
N MET A 1 -2.09 36.21 50.74
CA MET A 1 -1.12 37.18 51.28
C MET A 1 0.24 36.79 50.71
N SER A 2 0.99 37.65 50.01
CA SER A 2 0.61 38.85 49.27
C SER A 2 1.81 39.30 48.40
N ASP A 3 1.54 39.67 47.15
CA ASP A 3 2.16 40.76 46.36
C ASP A 3 3.71 40.85 46.16
N GLY A 4 4.12 41.13 44.91
CA GLY A 4 5.42 41.72 44.51
C GLY A 4 5.17 43.05 43.76
N PRO A 5 5.97 43.52 42.76
CA PRO A 5 7.34 43.23 42.32
C PRO A 5 8.27 44.49 42.36
N PRO A 6 9.51 44.50 41.79
CA PRO A 6 9.81 45.22 40.50
C PRO A 6 11.02 44.63 39.68
N GLY A 7 11.51 45.16 38.53
CA GLY A 7 10.97 46.20 37.62
C GLY A 7 11.90 46.89 36.58
N SER A 8 12.61 46.16 35.68
CA SER A 8 13.13 46.63 34.34
C SER A 8 14.45 47.45 34.17
N ALA A 9 14.97 47.42 32.92
CA ALA A 9 15.98 48.27 32.23
C ALA A 9 17.53 48.00 32.31
N ALA A 10 18.26 48.43 31.25
CA ALA A 10 19.69 48.23 30.92
C ALA A 10 20.22 49.47 30.11
N PRO A 11 21.44 49.55 29.46
CA PRO A 11 22.62 48.66 29.30
C PRO A 11 23.95 49.42 29.70
N PRO A 12 25.12 49.53 28.99
CA PRO A 12 25.79 48.75 27.90
C PRO A 12 27.26 48.19 28.11
N PRO A 13 28.44 48.82 27.78
CA PRO A 13 29.69 48.12 27.34
C PRO A 13 30.98 48.56 28.13
N PRO A 14 32.27 48.51 27.66
CA PRO A 14 32.93 47.93 26.45
C PRO A 14 34.31 47.19 26.62
N ALA A 15 34.78 46.60 25.50
CA ALA A 15 36.15 46.41 24.96
C ALA A 15 37.44 46.17 25.80
N GLU A 16 38.18 45.09 25.50
CA GLU A 16 39.48 45.13 24.75
C GLU A 16 39.89 43.73 24.19
N THR A 17 40.69 43.66 23.11
CA THR A 17 41.12 42.40 22.45
C THR A 17 42.40 42.53 21.63
N PRO A 18 43.30 41.52 21.66
CA PRO A 18 43.62 40.74 20.44
C PRO A 18 43.66 39.21 20.75
N SER A 19 44.00 38.23 19.88
CA SER A 19 44.78 38.20 18.62
C SER A 19 44.27 37.14 17.61
N THR A 20 45.07 36.79 16.59
CA THR A 20 44.72 36.00 15.38
C THR A 20 45.95 35.18 14.86
N PRO A 21 45.94 34.43 13.72
CA PRO A 21 44.88 34.20 12.71
C PRO A 21 44.68 32.75 12.19
N THR A 22 43.50 32.45 11.62
CA THR A 22 43.36 31.79 10.28
C THR A 22 41.91 31.83 9.78
N ALA A 23 41.63 32.42 8.61
CA ALA A 23 40.30 32.37 7.95
C ALA A 23 40.29 32.84 6.48
N ARG A 24 39.30 32.31 5.71
CA ARG A 24 38.72 32.73 4.39
C ARG A 24 39.35 32.13 3.11
N VAL A 25 38.64 31.31 2.31
CA VAL A 25 37.43 31.59 1.45
C VAL A 25 37.78 32.58 0.32
N PRO A 26 37.72 32.18 -0.99
CA PRO A 26 36.43 32.15 -1.71
C PRO A 26 36.24 31.09 -2.82
N GLN A 27 35.03 31.05 -3.40
CA GLN A 27 34.69 30.36 -4.67
C GLN A 27 34.91 31.28 -5.89
N GLN A 28 35.30 30.75 -7.06
CA GLN A 28 34.48 30.70 -8.31
C GLN A 28 35.26 30.16 -9.54
N ARG A 29 34.48 29.77 -10.56
CA ARG A 29 34.78 29.31 -11.95
C ARG A 29 36.19 29.51 -12.55
N VAL A 30 36.62 28.54 -13.38
CA VAL A 30 37.02 28.73 -14.82
C VAL A 30 37.32 27.37 -15.50
N THR A 31 37.21 27.33 -16.83
CA THR A 31 37.62 26.25 -17.77
C THR A 31 38.26 26.90 -19.02
N PRO A 32 38.97 26.19 -19.93
CA PRO A 32 39.77 24.96 -19.81
C PRO A 32 41.21 25.10 -20.41
N ALA A 33 41.96 23.98 -20.52
CA ALA A 33 43.12 23.76 -21.41
C ALA A 33 44.45 24.52 -21.15
N GLY A 34 45.55 24.03 -21.75
CA GLY A 34 46.90 24.64 -21.72
C GLY A 34 48.03 23.61 -21.54
N SER A 35 48.96 23.51 -22.50
CA SER A 35 49.92 22.39 -22.66
C SER A 35 51.39 22.73 -22.34
N SER A 36 52.22 21.67 -22.34
CA SER A 36 53.67 21.62 -22.65
C SER A 36 54.72 21.64 -21.51
N GLY A 37 55.84 20.93 -21.77
CA GLY A 37 57.01 20.74 -20.90
C GLY A 37 57.58 19.31 -21.03
N ALA A 38 58.81 19.13 -21.56
CA ALA A 38 59.29 17.81 -22.01
C ALA A 38 60.81 17.55 -21.85
N ALA A 39 61.16 16.27 -21.55
CA ALA A 39 62.46 15.58 -21.74
C ALA A 39 62.18 14.06 -21.59
N ALA A 40 62.51 13.14 -22.53
CA ALA A 40 63.81 12.67 -23.01
C ALA A 40 64.61 11.83 -21.97
N GLY A 41 65.02 10.57 -22.22
CA GLY A 41 64.78 9.68 -23.37
C GLY A 41 65.58 8.34 -23.32
N ALA A 42 65.46 7.50 -24.37
CA ALA A 42 66.15 6.21 -24.62
C ALA A 42 65.84 5.01 -23.67
N GLY A 43 65.89 3.74 -24.10
CA GLY A 43 66.16 3.18 -25.45
C GLY A 43 65.82 1.67 -25.56
N THR A 44 65.81 1.13 -26.79
CA THR A 44 65.33 -0.23 -27.16
C THR A 44 66.51 -1.24 -27.34
N PRO A 45 66.27 -2.58 -27.40
CA PRO A 45 65.88 -3.22 -28.67
C PRO A 45 64.89 -4.41 -28.59
N GLY A 46 64.22 -4.69 -29.72
CA GLY A 46 63.55 -5.98 -30.02
C GLY A 46 64.52 -6.93 -30.77
N PRO A 47 64.15 -7.62 -31.87
CA PRO A 47 62.88 -7.69 -32.63
C PRO A 47 62.22 -9.10 -32.48
N ARG A 48 61.27 -9.65 -33.26
CA ARG A 48 60.67 -9.42 -34.60
C ARG A 48 59.15 -9.78 -34.53
N GLY A 49 58.28 -9.64 -35.54
CA GLY A 49 58.43 -9.28 -36.96
C GLY A 49 58.52 -10.50 -37.91
N PRO A 50 57.99 -10.48 -39.16
CA PRO A 50 57.20 -9.44 -39.87
C PRO A 50 55.70 -9.45 -39.43
N ALA A 51 54.64 -9.00 -40.12
CA ALA A 51 54.41 -8.53 -41.51
C ALA A 51 53.24 -7.54 -41.65
N THR A 52 53.05 -7.00 -42.86
CA THR A 52 52.02 -6.03 -43.34
C THR A 52 52.28 -5.80 -44.86
N PRO A 53 51.56 -4.95 -45.64
CA PRO A 53 50.18 -4.42 -45.62
C PRO A 53 49.52 -4.71 -47.02
N PRO A 54 48.92 -3.81 -47.86
CA PRO A 54 48.16 -2.55 -47.65
C PRO A 54 46.87 -2.35 -48.53
N THR A 55 46.05 -1.33 -48.20
CA THR A 55 45.21 -0.48 -49.11
C THR A 55 44.10 -1.16 -49.97
N ALA A 56 43.14 -0.48 -50.62
CA ALA A 56 42.75 0.96 -50.69
C ALA A 56 41.21 1.10 -50.76
N ALA A 57 40.68 2.33 -50.81
CA ALA A 57 39.25 2.61 -51.00
C ALA A 57 38.85 2.78 -52.48
N ALA A 58 37.57 2.54 -52.82
CA ALA A 58 36.90 3.18 -53.96
C ALA A 58 35.35 3.11 -53.86
N THR A 59 34.71 4.09 -54.49
CA THR A 59 33.26 4.33 -54.63
C THR A 59 32.58 3.50 -55.72
N GLY A 60 31.23 3.40 -55.67
CA GLY A 60 30.43 3.66 -56.89
C GLY A 60 29.48 2.56 -57.39
N THR A 61 28.24 2.95 -57.64
CA THR A 61 27.20 2.25 -58.43
C THR A 61 27.55 2.29 -59.95
N ARG A 62 26.86 1.64 -60.91
CA ARG A 62 25.41 1.34 -61.10
C ARG A 62 25.19 0.41 -62.33
N GLU A 63 23.99 -0.19 -62.46
CA GLU A 63 23.39 -0.80 -63.69
C GLU A 63 24.11 -1.99 -64.39
N GLY A 64 23.47 -2.88 -65.16
CA GLY A 64 22.05 -3.03 -65.52
C GLY A 64 21.74 -4.30 -66.36
N GLU A 65 20.46 -4.45 -66.77
CA GLU A 65 19.88 -5.33 -67.84
C GLU A 65 20.01 -6.88 -67.86
N ALA A 66 18.91 -7.55 -67.48
CA ALA A 66 18.01 -8.32 -68.38
C ALA A 66 18.50 -9.66 -69.06
N PRO A 67 17.73 -10.35 -69.93
CA PRO A 67 17.09 -11.63 -69.50
C PRO A 67 17.11 -12.81 -70.52
N ASP A 68 16.67 -14.03 -70.13
CA ASP A 68 15.87 -14.89 -71.03
C ASP A 68 15.02 -16.01 -70.36
N ARG A 69 13.91 -16.36 -71.04
CA ARG A 69 13.08 -17.60 -71.08
C ARG A 69 12.59 -18.37 -69.82
N ALA A 70 11.25 -18.48 -69.76
CA ALA A 70 10.51 -19.68 -69.30
C ALA A 70 10.28 -20.68 -70.49
N PRO A 71 9.40 -21.71 -70.42
CA PRO A 71 7.95 -21.48 -70.55
C PRO A 71 7.00 -22.52 -69.88
N ALA A 72 5.68 -22.32 -70.12
CA ALA A 72 4.51 -23.20 -69.88
C ALA A 72 4.03 -23.37 -68.42
N GLY A 73 2.73 -23.26 -68.13
CA GLY A 73 1.59 -22.86 -68.98
C GLY A 73 0.23 -23.26 -68.36
N GLY A 74 -0.87 -22.58 -68.73
CA GLY A 74 -2.23 -22.93 -68.30
C GLY A 74 -3.30 -22.14 -69.07
N ASP A 75 -4.45 -22.77 -69.32
CA ASP A 75 -5.66 -22.20 -69.96
C ASP A 75 -6.89 -23.15 -69.71
N PRO A 76 -8.12 -23.00 -70.27
CA PRO A 76 -9.35 -23.02 -69.45
C PRO A 76 -10.48 -23.98 -69.96
N ASP A 77 -11.70 -23.80 -69.41
CA ASP A 77 -13.05 -24.20 -69.90
C ASP A 77 -13.30 -25.69 -70.30
N ASP A 78 -14.51 -26.25 -70.36
CA ASP A 78 -15.88 -25.72 -70.44
C ASP A 78 -16.90 -26.72 -69.79
N THR A 79 -18.20 -26.43 -69.82
CA THR A 79 -19.32 -27.27 -69.31
C THR A 79 -20.20 -27.80 -70.47
N PRO A 80 -21.12 -28.79 -70.28
CA PRO A 80 -22.49 -28.41 -69.87
C PRO A 80 -23.34 -29.44 -69.08
N GLY A 81 -24.07 -28.92 -68.08
CA GLY A 81 -25.43 -29.35 -67.72
C GLY A 81 -25.61 -30.54 -66.75
N THR A 82 -26.58 -30.52 -65.80
CA THR A 82 -27.52 -29.48 -65.32
C THR A 82 -27.75 -29.69 -63.79
N ASP A 83 -28.61 -29.00 -62.99
CA ASP A 83 -29.75 -28.12 -63.26
C ASP A 83 -30.14 -27.19 -62.07
N ALA A 84 -31.12 -26.31 -62.32
CA ALA A 84 -32.17 -25.83 -61.41
C ALA A 84 -31.85 -25.44 -59.94
N SER A 85 -31.43 -24.17 -59.75
CA SER A 85 -32.09 -23.15 -58.88
C SER A 85 -32.15 -23.27 -57.34
N GLY A 86 -32.04 -22.12 -56.65
CA GLY A 86 -33.26 -21.68 -55.92
C GLY A 86 -33.30 -21.20 -54.46
N THR A 87 -32.28 -20.54 -53.89
CA THR A 87 -32.42 -19.55 -52.76
C THR A 87 -32.91 -19.97 -51.33
N ARG A 88 -32.54 -19.13 -50.34
CA ARG A 88 -33.12 -18.91 -48.99
C ARG A 88 -32.88 -19.92 -47.83
N ARG A 89 -32.76 -19.31 -46.63
CA ARG A 89 -32.91 -19.83 -45.25
C ARG A 89 -34.41 -20.05 -44.90
N PRO A 90 -34.79 -20.67 -43.75
CA PRO A 90 -34.12 -21.68 -42.91
C PRO A 90 -35.06 -22.79 -42.33
N ALA A 91 -34.50 -23.64 -41.45
CA ALA A 91 -35.11 -24.17 -40.20
C ALA A 91 -35.95 -25.48 -40.16
N THR A 92 -35.75 -26.18 -39.03
CA THR A 92 -36.63 -27.11 -38.28
C THR A 92 -36.92 -28.55 -38.73
N THR A 93 -36.88 -29.41 -37.70
CA THR A 93 -37.24 -30.83 -37.53
C THR A 93 -38.66 -31.25 -37.95
N PRO A 94 -38.86 -32.58 -38.14
CA PRO A 94 -40.08 -33.28 -37.73
C PRO A 94 -39.85 -34.34 -36.63
N ALA A 95 -40.96 -34.89 -36.09
CA ALA A 95 -41.01 -36.04 -35.17
C ALA A 95 -41.17 -37.38 -35.96
N THR A 96 -41.52 -38.57 -35.45
CA THR A 96 -42.45 -38.92 -34.36
C THR A 96 -42.28 -40.38 -33.84
N ALA A 97 -42.86 -40.62 -32.66
CA ALA A 97 -42.96 -41.82 -31.83
C ALA A 97 -43.15 -43.23 -32.45
N ALA A 98 -42.76 -44.24 -31.64
CA ALA A 98 -43.35 -45.58 -31.58
C ALA A 98 -43.33 -46.11 -30.12
N THR A 99 -44.18 -47.08 -29.77
CA THR A 99 -44.41 -47.56 -28.38
C THR A 99 -44.13 -49.05 -28.19
N GLY A 100 -43.79 -49.47 -26.96
CA GLY A 100 -43.61 -50.87 -26.56
C GLY A 100 -43.65 -51.03 -25.03
N THR A 101 -44.02 -52.21 -24.53
CA THR A 101 -44.39 -52.44 -23.11
C THR A 101 -43.76 -53.70 -22.50
N ARG A 102 -43.77 -53.77 -21.15
CA ARG A 102 -44.27 -54.90 -20.32
C ARG A 102 -43.27 -55.64 -19.38
N GLU A 103 -43.68 -55.67 -18.09
CA GLU A 103 -43.54 -56.65 -16.98
C GLU A 103 -42.30 -57.60 -16.84
N GLY A 104 -41.84 -57.81 -15.60
CA GLY A 104 -40.88 -58.87 -15.23
C GLY A 104 -40.53 -58.90 -13.71
N GLU A 105 -40.65 -60.07 -13.08
CA GLU A 105 -40.59 -60.27 -11.61
C GLU A 105 -39.19 -60.49 -11.00
N ALA A 106 -38.92 -59.81 -9.88
CA ALA A 106 -38.83 -60.38 -8.51
C ALA A 106 -37.73 -61.47 -8.17
N PRO A 107 -37.54 -61.88 -6.88
CA PRO A 107 -36.21 -62.15 -6.31
C PRO A 107 -36.06 -63.54 -5.61
N ASP A 108 -34.97 -63.77 -4.84
CA ASP A 108 -35.08 -64.32 -3.46
C ASP A 108 -33.80 -64.16 -2.57
N ARG A 109 -34.02 -64.35 -1.24
CA ARG A 109 -33.13 -64.82 -0.14
C ARG A 109 -32.06 -63.93 0.53
N ALA A 110 -32.41 -63.52 1.76
CA ALA A 110 -31.51 -63.35 2.93
C ALA A 110 -31.52 -64.69 3.77
N PRO A 111 -31.64 -64.81 5.13
CA PRO A 111 -31.81 -63.84 6.24
C PRO A 111 -31.09 -64.19 7.59
N ALA A 112 -31.55 -63.51 8.67
CA ALA A 112 -31.50 -63.86 10.11
C ALA A 112 -30.23 -63.49 10.93
N GLY A 113 -30.35 -63.04 12.19
CA GLY A 113 -31.53 -62.72 13.04
C GLY A 113 -31.08 -62.22 14.44
N GLY A 114 -31.92 -61.69 15.34
CA GLY A 114 -33.38 -61.53 15.35
C GLY A 114 -33.86 -60.58 16.47
N ASP A 115 -35.18 -60.60 16.74
CA ASP A 115 -35.97 -59.59 17.49
C ASP A 115 -36.33 -60.09 18.94
N PRO A 116 -37.40 -59.68 19.73
CA PRO A 116 -38.76 -59.29 19.31
C PRO A 116 -39.61 -58.31 20.21
N ASP A 117 -40.91 -58.21 19.84
CA ASP A 117 -42.12 -57.82 20.62
C ASP A 117 -42.44 -56.28 20.78
N ASP A 118 -43.67 -55.77 20.56
CA ASP A 118 -44.97 -56.40 20.18
C ASP A 118 -46.01 -55.44 19.52
N ALA A 119 -47.00 -56.03 18.82
CA ALA A 119 -48.39 -55.60 18.52
C ALA A 119 -48.74 -54.41 17.54
N PRO A 120 -49.93 -54.44 16.85
CA PRO A 120 -50.15 -53.68 15.59
C PRO A 120 -51.48 -52.86 15.45
N GLY A 121 -51.66 -52.10 14.34
CA GLY A 121 -52.95 -51.43 14.03
C GLY A 121 -53.08 -50.62 12.71
N ALA A 122 -53.42 -51.31 11.61
CA ALA A 122 -54.20 -50.94 10.40
C ALA A 122 -54.23 -49.53 9.71
N ASP A 123 -54.23 -49.61 8.36
CA ASP A 123 -55.11 -48.92 7.38
C ASP A 123 -54.65 -47.69 6.53
N ALA A 124 -55.43 -47.44 5.45
CA ALA A 124 -55.00 -46.94 4.15
C ALA A 124 -55.18 -45.42 3.85
N ALA A 125 -55.13 -45.04 2.56
CA ALA A 125 -54.84 -43.69 2.08
C ALA A 125 -56.04 -42.86 1.56
N GLN A 126 -55.92 -41.53 1.70
CA GLN A 126 -56.68 -40.44 1.07
C GLN A 126 -58.21 -40.33 1.31
N PRO A 127 -58.70 -39.08 1.40
CA PRO A 127 -59.59 -38.61 0.33
C PRO A 127 -59.16 -37.26 -0.30
N ALA A 128 -59.92 -36.83 -1.30
CA ALA A 128 -59.50 -35.89 -2.34
C ALA A 128 -59.62 -34.38 -2.06
N LYS A 129 -58.75 -33.64 -2.77
CA LYS A 129 -58.89 -32.28 -3.35
C LYS A 129 -60.34 -31.79 -3.60
N PRO A 130 -60.53 -30.45 -3.65
CA PRO A 130 -60.64 -29.84 -5.00
C PRO A 130 -59.89 -28.49 -5.22
N ARG A 131 -59.69 -28.14 -6.50
CA ARG A 131 -59.39 -26.79 -7.09
C ARG A 131 -57.99 -26.15 -6.99
N THR A 132 -57.12 -26.70 -7.84
CA THR A 132 -56.17 -26.07 -8.79
C THR A 132 -56.74 -24.89 -9.66
N PRO A 133 -55.96 -24.19 -10.54
CA PRO A 133 -54.57 -23.70 -10.43
C PRO A 133 -54.19 -22.36 -11.18
N GLY A 134 -53.14 -21.65 -10.73
CA GLY A 134 -52.20 -20.82 -11.56
C GLY A 134 -52.78 -19.74 -12.52
N PRO A 135 -52.07 -19.36 -13.62
CA PRO A 135 -50.64 -19.55 -13.92
C PRO A 135 -49.90 -18.34 -14.60
N LYS A 136 -48.55 -18.42 -14.61
CA LYS A 136 -47.55 -17.97 -15.62
C LYS A 136 -47.62 -16.62 -16.39
N VAL A 137 -46.41 -16.04 -16.50
CA VAL A 137 -45.94 -15.11 -17.55
C VAL A 137 -46.17 -15.63 -18.99
N PRO A 138 -46.55 -14.76 -19.95
CA PRO A 138 -46.28 -14.91 -21.37
C PRO A 138 -45.23 -13.88 -21.89
N ALA A 139 -44.65 -14.16 -23.05
CA ALA A 139 -43.69 -13.28 -23.74
C ALA A 139 -44.29 -12.62 -25.00
N VAL A 140 -43.50 -11.73 -25.60
CA VAL A 140 -43.77 -10.94 -26.82
C VAL A 140 -44.42 -11.76 -27.95
N GLY A 141 -45.47 -11.20 -28.56
CA GLY A 141 -46.13 -11.67 -29.79
C GLY A 141 -46.85 -10.51 -30.49
N ALA A 142 -46.87 -10.49 -31.83
CA ALA A 142 -47.14 -9.28 -32.61
C ALA A 142 -48.50 -9.26 -33.36
N ALA A 143 -49.08 -8.06 -33.51
CA ALA A 143 -49.99 -7.67 -34.59
C ALA A 143 -50.10 -6.12 -34.70
N GLY A 144 -50.25 -5.59 -35.92
CA GLY A 144 -50.78 -4.23 -36.18
C GLY A 144 -52.28 -4.29 -36.50
N PRO A 145 -52.91 -3.29 -37.18
CA PRO A 145 -52.30 -2.14 -37.90
C PRO A 145 -53.04 -0.78 -37.70
N ARG A 146 -52.69 0.23 -38.54
CA ARG A 146 -53.44 1.47 -38.88
C ARG A 146 -53.47 2.63 -37.87
N GLU A 147 -53.61 3.91 -38.26
CA GLU A 147 -53.38 4.66 -39.53
C GLU A 147 -53.33 6.18 -39.21
N GLY A 148 -52.68 6.99 -40.06
CA GLY A 148 -52.61 8.46 -39.93
C GLY A 148 -51.46 8.98 -39.04
N GLU A 149 -50.70 10.02 -39.39
CA GLU A 149 -50.73 10.91 -40.57
C GLU A 149 -49.30 11.34 -40.96
N ALA A 150 -49.08 11.72 -42.23
CA ALA A 150 -47.77 12.05 -42.84
C ALA A 150 -48.00 12.78 -44.19
N PRO A 151 -46.99 13.17 -44.99
CA PRO A 151 -45.54 13.34 -44.75
C PRO A 151 -45.00 14.72 -45.21
N ALA A 152 -43.67 14.96 -45.11
CA ALA A 152 -42.95 15.93 -45.95
C ALA A 152 -41.47 15.53 -46.15
N ALA A 153 -41.02 15.42 -47.41
CA ALA A 153 -39.67 15.03 -47.88
C ALA A 153 -39.61 15.14 -49.43
N PRO A 154 -38.47 14.93 -50.12
CA PRO A 154 -37.11 15.43 -49.89
C PRO A 154 -36.44 16.00 -51.18
N ALA A 155 -35.26 16.64 -51.06
CA ALA A 155 -34.28 16.94 -52.14
C ALA A 155 -32.96 17.44 -51.48
N GLU A 156 -31.74 17.35 -52.02
CA GLU A 156 -31.20 16.70 -53.24
C GLU A 156 -29.67 16.49 -53.10
N ALA A 157 -29.01 15.82 -54.07
CA ALA A 157 -27.54 15.68 -54.15
C ALA A 157 -27.02 15.39 -55.59
N PRO A 158 -25.80 15.83 -55.93
CA PRO A 158 -24.87 15.13 -56.85
C PRO A 158 -23.46 14.93 -56.19
N ALA A 159 -22.56 13.97 -56.52
CA ALA A 159 -22.09 13.36 -57.79
C ALA A 159 -21.19 14.31 -58.64
N THR A 160 -20.08 13.92 -59.32
CA THR A 160 -19.27 12.68 -59.51
C THR A 160 -17.83 12.87 -58.94
N ALA A 161 -16.86 11.94 -58.84
CA ALA A 161 -16.60 10.56 -59.30
C ALA A 161 -15.71 10.34 -60.57
N GLU A 162 -14.79 9.35 -60.45
CA GLU A 162 -13.92 8.61 -61.41
C GLU A 162 -12.64 9.20 -62.08
N ALA A 163 -11.49 8.59 -61.71
CA ALA A 163 -10.41 7.94 -62.50
C ALA A 163 -9.72 8.54 -63.77
N GLY A 164 -8.39 8.37 -63.84
CA GLY A 164 -7.67 7.91 -65.06
C GLY A 164 -6.46 8.71 -65.59
N GLY A 165 -5.33 8.02 -65.83
CA GLY A 165 -4.15 8.49 -66.60
C GLY A 165 -3.16 9.41 -65.85
N ALA A 166 -1.82 9.32 -65.87
CA ALA A 166 -0.76 8.67 -66.69
C ALA A 166 0.05 9.64 -67.59
N GLU A 167 1.36 9.35 -67.73
CA GLU A 167 2.39 10.08 -68.50
C GLU A 167 2.77 11.48 -67.92
N GLY A 168 4.03 11.95 -67.97
CA GLY A 168 5.27 11.35 -68.47
C GLY A 168 6.54 12.17 -68.10
N GLU A 169 7.68 11.79 -68.69
CA GLU A 169 8.96 12.53 -68.77
C GLU A 169 9.72 12.95 -67.47
N ALA A 170 10.70 12.13 -67.11
CA ALA A 170 12.04 12.59 -66.68
C ALA A 170 12.85 13.02 -67.96
N PRO A 171 14.04 13.70 -67.92
CA PRO A 171 15.10 13.44 -66.93
C PRO A 171 16.11 14.57 -66.56
N ASP A 172 17.00 14.19 -65.64
CA ASP A 172 18.48 14.33 -65.71
C ASP A 172 19.25 15.37 -64.86
N ARG A 173 20.43 14.90 -64.40
CA ARG A 173 21.66 15.61 -63.95
C ARG A 173 21.71 16.47 -62.67
N ALA A 174 22.43 15.89 -61.69
CA ALA A 174 23.41 16.55 -60.81
C ALA A 174 24.73 16.87 -61.63
N PRO A 175 25.85 17.44 -61.09
CA PRO A 175 26.30 17.43 -59.68
C PRO A 175 27.16 18.62 -59.13
N ALA A 176 27.59 18.46 -57.88
CA ALA A 176 28.88 18.82 -57.28
C ALA A 176 29.31 20.30 -57.01
N GLY A 177 29.47 20.62 -55.71
CA GLY A 177 30.81 20.76 -55.11
C GLY A 177 31.35 22.17 -54.78
N GLY A 178 32.01 22.31 -53.62
CA GLY A 178 32.94 23.42 -53.31
C GLY A 178 32.81 24.08 -51.93
N ASP A 179 33.64 23.66 -50.96
CA ASP A 179 34.18 24.53 -49.89
C ASP A 179 35.35 25.36 -50.48
N PRO A 180 35.71 26.54 -49.92
CA PRO A 180 36.82 26.56 -48.95
C PRO A 180 36.82 27.68 -47.88
N ASP A 181 37.30 27.29 -46.69
CA ASP A 181 38.31 27.96 -45.81
C ASP A 181 38.20 29.41 -45.28
N ASP A 182 38.99 29.58 -44.22
CA ASP A 182 39.56 30.78 -43.59
C ASP A 182 38.79 31.65 -42.57
N ALA A 183 39.54 31.94 -41.50
CA ALA A 183 39.29 32.88 -40.40
C ALA A 183 40.42 33.97 -40.46
N PRO A 184 40.69 34.84 -39.46
CA PRO A 184 39.99 35.12 -38.20
C PRO A 184 39.72 36.62 -37.95
N GLY A 185 39.16 36.98 -36.79
CA GLY A 185 39.08 38.37 -36.33
C GLY A 185 38.62 38.52 -34.88
N THR A 186 39.43 39.18 -34.05
CA THR A 186 39.17 39.44 -32.61
C THR A 186 38.95 40.92 -32.35
N ASP A 187 38.05 41.28 -31.43
CA ASP A 187 38.44 41.94 -30.16
C ASP A 187 37.28 41.93 -29.12
N ALA A 188 37.54 42.39 -27.89
CA ALA A 188 36.61 42.37 -26.75
C ALA A 188 36.36 43.76 -26.13
N ALA A 189 35.21 43.91 -25.44
CA ALA A 189 34.99 45.00 -24.49
C ALA A 189 33.93 44.64 -23.43
N GLU A 190 34.18 45.01 -22.17
CA GLU A 190 33.21 44.94 -21.07
C GLU A 190 32.34 46.21 -20.99
N ARG A 191 31.15 46.12 -20.37
CA ARG A 191 30.80 46.90 -19.15
C ARG A 191 29.40 46.59 -18.59
N ARG A 192 29.20 46.94 -17.31
CA ARG A 192 27.95 46.82 -16.55
C ARG A 192 27.16 48.14 -16.52
N VAL A 193 25.82 48.01 -16.55
CA VAL A 193 24.80 48.65 -15.66
C VAL A 193 25.00 50.14 -15.30
N PRO A 194 24.03 51.02 -15.64
CA PRO A 194 23.22 51.62 -14.57
C PRO A 194 21.72 51.89 -14.87
N ALA A 195 20.97 52.04 -13.78
CA ALA A 195 19.73 52.83 -13.60
C ALA A 195 19.89 53.57 -12.23
N PRO A 196 18.93 54.35 -11.65
CA PRO A 196 17.63 54.86 -12.12
C PRO A 196 17.39 56.39 -11.79
N ALA A 197 16.16 56.91 -12.03
CA ALA A 197 15.54 58.12 -11.41
C ALA A 197 14.00 58.09 -11.68
N ALA A 198 13.04 58.28 -10.75
CA ALA A 198 12.67 59.43 -9.89
C ALA A 198 12.01 60.63 -10.66
N GLY A 199 10.85 61.20 -10.28
CA GLY A 199 9.87 60.89 -9.20
C GLY A 199 8.77 61.99 -9.03
N ALA A 200 8.01 61.95 -7.92
CA ALA A 200 7.08 62.99 -7.36
C ALA A 200 5.62 63.11 -7.91
N VAL A 201 4.79 63.91 -7.19
CA VAL A 201 3.30 63.97 -7.18
C VAL A 201 2.77 65.40 -7.51
N PRO A 202 1.47 65.59 -7.85
CA PRO A 202 0.55 66.25 -6.90
C PRO A 202 -0.91 65.73 -6.95
N ALA A 203 -1.86 66.41 -6.28
CA ALA A 203 -3.23 65.94 -6.01
C ALA A 203 -4.35 66.99 -6.32
N GLU A 204 -5.61 66.60 -6.05
CA GLU A 204 -6.89 67.35 -6.07
C GLU A 204 -7.46 67.85 -7.41
N ALA A 205 -8.70 67.41 -7.72
CA ALA A 205 -9.86 68.29 -8.00
C ALA A 205 -11.16 67.48 -8.22
N ALA A 206 -12.31 68.04 -7.84
CA ALA A 206 -13.65 67.61 -8.27
C ALA A 206 -14.51 68.85 -8.59
N PRO A 207 -15.52 68.75 -9.47
CA PRO A 207 -16.85 69.26 -9.08
C PRO A 207 -18.04 68.42 -9.60
N ALA A 208 -19.25 68.81 -9.18
CA ALA A 208 -20.49 68.03 -9.27
C ALA A 208 -21.37 68.30 -10.51
N GLY A 209 -22.42 67.47 -10.69
CA GLY A 209 -23.55 67.73 -11.59
C GLY A 209 -24.72 66.76 -11.38
N SER A 210 -25.97 67.24 -11.30
CA SER A 210 -27.18 66.42 -11.14
C SER A 210 -28.45 67.13 -11.63
N PRO A 211 -29.47 66.37 -12.07
CA PRO A 211 -30.85 66.53 -11.58
C PRO A 211 -31.46 65.15 -11.16
N ARG A 212 -32.28 65.01 -10.09
CA ARG A 212 -33.70 65.45 -9.89
C ARG A 212 -34.67 64.89 -10.97
N ALA A 213 -35.87 64.36 -10.66
CA ALA A 213 -36.59 63.97 -9.42
C ALA A 213 -37.88 63.19 -9.82
N ALA A 214 -38.82 62.67 -8.99
CA ALA A 214 -38.97 62.42 -7.53
C ALA A 214 -40.24 61.55 -7.27
N GLY A 215 -40.32 60.89 -6.10
CA GLY A 215 -41.59 60.50 -5.42
C GLY A 215 -42.00 59.02 -5.50
N SER A 216 -42.66 58.43 -4.47
CA SER A 216 -43.06 58.98 -3.16
C SER A 216 -43.48 57.91 -2.13
N GLU A 217 -43.21 58.13 -0.82
CA GLU A 217 -43.77 57.41 0.35
C GLU A 217 -44.56 58.38 1.26
N PRO A 218 -45.54 57.88 2.05
CA PRO A 218 -45.52 57.93 3.55
C PRO A 218 -46.25 56.71 4.20
N GLU A 219 -46.41 56.43 5.53
CA GLU A 219 -45.87 56.77 6.89
C GLU A 219 -46.61 55.79 7.89
N ALA A 220 -46.25 55.48 9.16
CA ALA A 220 -45.08 55.68 10.03
C ALA A 220 -45.12 54.75 11.30
N ASP A 221 -44.23 55.03 12.26
CA ASP A 221 -43.87 54.48 13.60
C ASP A 221 -44.91 54.70 14.76
N PRO A 222 -44.66 54.47 16.09
CA PRO A 222 -43.62 53.70 16.84
C PRO A 222 -44.09 52.93 18.14
N ALA A 223 -43.09 52.43 18.92
CA ALA A 223 -43.02 52.30 20.42
C ALA A 223 -43.60 51.05 21.15
N ALA A 224 -43.08 50.58 22.31
CA ALA A 224 -41.78 50.72 23.02
C ALA A 224 -41.70 49.78 24.29
N SER A 225 -40.51 49.71 24.93
CA SER A 225 -40.25 49.38 26.37
C SER A 225 -39.75 47.98 26.80
N VAL A 226 -39.07 47.96 27.96
CA VAL A 226 -38.26 46.91 28.63
C VAL A 226 -38.14 47.32 30.14
N PRO A 227 -37.56 46.59 31.14
CA PRO A 227 -36.82 45.31 31.11
C PRO A 227 -37.03 44.31 32.33
N ARG A 228 -36.16 43.28 32.37
CA ARG A 228 -35.63 42.52 33.54
C ARG A 228 -36.38 41.31 34.13
N VAL A 229 -35.54 40.46 34.75
CA VAL A 229 -35.66 39.09 35.33
C VAL A 229 -35.82 39.22 36.87
N PRO A 230 -36.58 38.38 37.64
CA PRO A 230 -36.29 36.94 37.89
C PRO A 230 -37.50 35.97 38.14
N ALA A 231 -37.18 34.71 38.49
CA ALA A 231 -38.07 33.56 38.77
C ALA A 231 -38.75 33.61 40.17
N PRO A 232 -39.73 32.72 40.59
CA PRO A 232 -39.48 31.26 40.80
C PRO A 232 -40.70 30.25 40.75
N ARG A 233 -40.36 28.94 40.86
CA ARG A 233 -41.06 27.75 41.45
C ARG A 233 -42.61 27.61 41.64
N ALA A 234 -43.13 26.51 41.07
CA ALA A 234 -43.79 25.32 41.71
C ALA A 234 -45.32 25.24 42.08
N ALA A 235 -45.88 24.02 41.83
CA ALA A 235 -47.08 23.36 42.44
C ALA A 235 -48.49 24.03 42.25
N SER A 236 -49.67 23.40 42.39
CA SER A 236 -50.24 22.00 42.38
C SER A 236 -51.80 22.12 42.45
N GLY A 237 -52.70 21.15 42.21
CA GLY A 237 -52.67 19.72 41.86
C GLY A 237 -54.09 19.08 42.07
N THR A 238 -54.27 17.75 41.92
CA THR A 238 -55.50 16.93 42.23
C THR A 238 -56.78 17.23 41.41
N ASP A 239 -57.80 16.36 41.24
CA ASP A 239 -58.14 15.05 41.86
C ASP A 239 -58.91 14.08 40.89
N ALA A 240 -59.32 12.88 41.36
CA ALA A 240 -59.93 11.77 40.56
C ALA A 240 -61.42 11.44 40.99
N PRO A 241 -62.03 10.20 41.00
CA PRO A 241 -61.53 8.82 40.76
C PRO A 241 -62.43 7.76 40.03
N GLY A 242 -61.83 6.59 39.73
CA GLY A 242 -62.47 5.28 39.44
C GLY A 242 -61.74 4.49 38.32
N ARG A 243 -62.06 3.24 37.94
CA ARG A 243 -62.66 2.01 38.56
C ARG A 243 -62.75 0.96 37.40
N ALA A 244 -62.67 -0.38 37.51
CA ALA A 244 -62.12 -1.41 38.41
C ALA A 244 -62.21 -2.77 37.62
N GLY A 245 -61.63 -3.93 37.96
CA GLY A 245 -60.80 -4.43 39.07
C GLY A 245 -60.76 -6.00 39.03
N SER A 246 -60.16 -6.67 40.04
CA SER A 246 -60.08 -8.15 40.25
C SER A 246 -59.16 -8.96 39.30
N LEU A 247 -58.29 -9.91 39.70
CA LEU A 247 -57.66 -10.45 40.95
C LEU A 247 -56.52 -11.42 40.45
N ALA A 248 -55.61 -12.11 41.18
CA ALA A 248 -54.84 -12.01 42.46
C ALA A 248 -54.05 -13.35 42.63
N ALA A 249 -53.18 -13.64 43.62
CA ALA A 249 -52.09 -12.96 44.35
C ALA A 249 -51.49 -14.01 45.35
N GLY A 250 -50.28 -13.94 45.93
CA GLY A 250 -49.11 -13.06 45.75
C GLY A 250 -47.91 -13.86 45.21
N ASN A 251 -46.72 -13.95 45.82
CA ASN A 251 -46.17 -13.33 47.05
C ASN A 251 -44.64 -13.14 46.83
N ARG A 252 -44.10 -11.90 46.77
CA ARG A 252 -43.63 -11.03 47.88
C ARG A 252 -42.18 -11.30 48.35
N PRO A 253 -41.40 -10.27 48.76
CA PRO A 253 -41.30 -8.91 48.21
C PRO A 253 -39.88 -8.24 48.27
N ALA A 254 -39.81 -6.99 47.78
CA ALA A 254 -38.95 -5.87 48.22
C ALA A 254 -37.50 -5.71 47.69
N GLY A 255 -37.04 -4.45 47.66
CA GLY A 255 -35.71 -3.99 47.24
C GLY A 255 -35.75 -3.06 46.01
N ALA A 256 -35.08 -1.89 46.06
CA ALA A 256 -35.07 -0.92 44.96
C ALA A 256 -33.87 0.06 45.02
N ALA A 257 -33.65 0.74 43.88
CA ALA A 257 -32.89 2.00 43.68
C ALA A 257 -31.35 1.98 43.62
N ASP A 258 -30.87 2.76 42.65
CA ASP A 258 -29.68 3.63 42.58
C ASP A 258 -28.22 3.10 42.72
N ALA A 259 -27.34 3.90 42.12
CA ALA A 259 -25.88 3.99 42.31
C ALA A 259 -25.53 5.49 42.39
N PRO A 260 -24.31 5.94 42.78
CA PRO A 260 -23.07 5.21 43.11
C PRO A 260 -22.42 5.63 44.46
N GLY A 261 -21.18 5.21 44.77
CA GLY A 261 -20.30 6.01 45.66
C GLY A 261 -19.27 5.32 46.61
N SER A 262 -18.02 5.20 46.16
CA SER A 262 -16.77 5.58 46.86
C SER A 262 -16.47 5.27 48.37
N ALA A 263 -15.47 4.39 48.58
CA ALA A 263 -14.32 4.51 49.53
C ALA A 263 -14.34 3.96 50.99
N THR A 264 -13.12 3.78 51.52
CA THR A 264 -12.66 3.21 52.83
C THR A 264 -12.74 1.66 52.97
N GLY A 265 -11.76 0.94 53.55
CA GLY A 265 -10.39 1.32 53.96
C GLY A 265 -9.47 0.20 54.51
N ARG A 266 -8.34 -0.06 53.82
CA ARG A 266 -6.96 -0.42 54.30
C ARG A 266 -6.70 -1.46 55.45
N ALA A 267 -6.22 -2.67 55.07
CA ALA A 267 -5.21 -3.54 55.76
C ALA A 267 -5.58 -4.19 57.13
N PRO A 268 -4.81 -5.16 57.73
CA PRO A 268 -3.53 -5.79 57.33
C PRO A 268 -3.49 -7.36 57.38
N ALA A 269 -2.29 -7.98 57.36
CA ALA A 269 -1.98 -9.40 57.63
C ALA A 269 -1.41 -9.58 59.08
N PRO A 270 -0.80 -10.73 59.55
CA PRO A 270 -0.60 -12.09 59.02
C PRO A 270 -0.91 -13.24 60.06
N GLY A 271 -0.51 -14.51 59.83
CA GLY A 271 -0.49 -15.58 60.87
C GLY A 271 -0.29 -17.03 60.35
N ALA A 272 0.28 -17.96 61.14
CA ALA A 272 0.78 -19.26 60.63
C ALA A 272 0.55 -20.52 61.50
N ALA A 273 0.42 -21.70 60.83
CA ALA A 273 0.73 -23.08 61.28
C ALA A 273 -0.11 -23.68 62.46
N PRO A 274 0.07 -24.95 62.94
CA PRO A 274 0.98 -26.05 62.52
C PRO A 274 0.41 -27.53 62.55
N ARG A 275 1.31 -28.53 62.34
CA ARG A 275 1.24 -29.98 62.78
C ARG A 275 0.30 -30.98 62.04
N ALA A 276 0.53 -32.32 61.98
CA ALA A 276 1.71 -33.17 62.31
C ALA A 276 1.63 -34.66 61.82
N THR A 277 2.81 -35.33 61.72
CA THR A 277 3.13 -36.79 61.94
C THR A 277 2.58 -37.95 61.08
N GLY A 278 3.47 -38.89 60.70
CA GLY A 278 3.14 -40.28 60.30
C GLY A 278 4.32 -41.10 59.70
N SER A 279 4.64 -42.29 60.25
CA SER A 279 5.61 -43.30 59.74
C SER A 279 5.23 -44.70 60.29
N PRO A 280 5.57 -45.86 59.66
CA PRO A 280 6.92 -46.48 59.63
C PRO A 280 7.22 -47.27 58.32
N GLY A 281 8.29 -48.06 58.09
CA GLY A 281 9.57 -48.31 58.81
C GLY A 281 10.26 -49.65 58.42
N ALA A 282 11.55 -49.83 58.79
CA ALA A 282 12.44 -51.02 58.58
C ALA A 282 12.91 -51.31 57.12
N ALA A 283 14.16 -51.71 56.80
CA ALA A 283 15.46 -51.89 57.51
C ALA A 283 16.62 -51.70 56.45
N ALA A 284 17.92 -52.07 56.55
CA ALA A 284 18.75 -52.84 57.52
C ALA A 284 20.25 -52.37 57.50
N ARG A 285 21.23 -53.30 57.61
CA ARG A 285 22.71 -53.11 57.82
C ARG A 285 23.47 -54.35 57.28
N HIS A 286 24.78 -54.45 56.97
CA HIS A 286 26.02 -53.64 56.73
C HIS A 286 27.05 -54.66 56.07
N PRO A 287 28.43 -54.68 56.14
CA PRO A 287 29.49 -53.73 56.55
C PRO A 287 30.78 -53.63 55.64
N VAL A 288 31.63 -52.62 55.92
CA VAL A 288 33.13 -52.55 55.86
C VAL A 288 33.96 -53.16 54.70
N ALA A 289 34.77 -52.29 54.04
CA ALA A 289 36.19 -52.55 53.66
C ALA A 289 36.98 -51.24 53.37
N ARG A 290 38.32 -51.24 53.53
CA ARG A 290 39.24 -50.12 53.21
C ARG A 290 40.65 -50.65 52.86
N LYS A 291 41.21 -50.30 51.68
CA LYS A 291 42.66 -50.23 51.34
C LYS A 291 42.82 -49.76 49.87
N ILE A 292 43.47 -48.61 49.61
CA ILE A 292 44.91 -48.34 49.36
C ILE A 292 45.31 -48.43 47.86
N VAL A 293 46.03 -47.38 47.44
CA VAL A 293 46.42 -46.94 46.08
C VAL A 293 47.45 -47.82 45.36
N LYS A 294 47.32 -47.93 44.03
CA LYS A 294 48.41 -47.94 43.01
C LYS A 294 47.83 -47.77 41.59
N ALA A 295 48.62 -47.41 40.57
CA ALA A 295 49.10 -46.06 40.21
C ALA A 295 49.87 -46.09 38.87
N VAL A 296 49.90 -44.96 38.13
CA VAL A 296 50.72 -44.66 36.91
C VAL A 296 50.26 -45.29 35.58
N GLY A 297 50.26 -44.49 34.50
CA GLY A 297 49.95 -44.89 33.11
C GLY A 297 49.19 -43.83 32.26
N PHE A 298 49.49 -42.54 32.38
CA PHE A 298 50.43 -41.77 31.53
C PHE A 298 49.76 -41.02 30.35
N VAL A 299 49.70 -39.67 30.45
CA VAL A 299 49.70 -38.58 29.41
C VAL A 299 48.99 -38.88 28.05
N ALA A 300 47.97 -38.13 27.60
CA ALA A 300 47.97 -36.67 27.41
C ALA A 300 46.59 -35.97 27.35
N ALA A 301 46.62 -34.62 27.31
CA ALA A 301 45.66 -33.73 26.64
C ALA A 301 44.21 -33.53 27.18
N THR A 302 44.07 -33.04 28.43
CA THR A 302 42.79 -32.45 28.93
C THR A 302 43.00 -31.16 29.74
N ALA A 303 43.48 -30.10 29.09
CA ALA A 303 43.77 -28.80 29.74
C ALA A 303 43.42 -27.57 28.88
N ALA A 304 42.22 -27.54 28.29
CA ALA A 304 41.69 -26.38 27.57
C ALA A 304 40.17 -26.17 27.78
N SER A 305 39.39 -27.24 27.70
CA SER A 305 37.91 -27.18 27.72
C SER A 305 37.29 -26.73 29.06
N GLY A 306 38.05 -26.77 30.16
CA GLY A 306 37.52 -26.51 31.51
C GLY A 306 37.20 -25.05 31.84
N MET A 307 37.88 -24.07 31.21
CA MET A 307 37.66 -22.65 31.51
C MET A 307 36.59 -21.97 30.65
N LEU A 308 36.20 -22.57 29.51
CA LEU A 308 35.21 -21.97 28.61
C LEU A 308 33.77 -22.21 29.08
N VAL A 309 33.49 -23.38 29.68
CA VAL A 309 32.15 -23.75 30.17
C VAL A 309 31.71 -22.89 31.37
N ILE A 310 32.64 -22.52 32.25
CA ILE A 310 32.31 -21.76 33.47
C ILE A 310 31.97 -20.29 33.16
N ARG A 311 32.62 -19.67 32.16
CA ARG A 311 32.30 -18.29 31.74
C ARG A 311 31.09 -18.17 30.81
N GLY A 312 30.63 -19.28 30.21
CA GLY A 312 29.40 -19.28 29.41
C GLY A 312 28.13 -19.14 30.25
N ASN A 313 28.04 -19.90 31.35
CA ASN A 313 26.81 -19.94 32.16
C ASN A 313 26.56 -18.66 32.97
N GLU A 314 27.62 -17.96 33.42
CA GLU A 314 27.47 -16.66 34.11
C GLU A 314 26.87 -15.57 33.19
N ALA A 315 27.14 -15.64 31.88
CA ALA A 315 26.57 -14.71 30.90
C ALA A 315 25.07 -14.95 30.62
N LEU A 316 24.60 -16.21 30.66
CA LEU A 316 23.17 -16.51 30.54
C LEU A 316 22.41 -16.22 31.85
N ALA A 317 23.00 -16.48 33.01
CA ALA A 317 22.37 -16.24 34.31
C ALA A 317 22.03 -14.76 34.56
N ALA A 318 22.82 -13.83 33.98
CA ALA A 318 22.61 -12.39 34.07
C ALA A 318 21.30 -11.89 33.43
N ILE A 319 20.60 -12.72 32.65
CA ILE A 319 19.33 -12.37 31.99
C ILE A 319 18.10 -12.69 32.88
N GLY A 320 18.28 -13.50 33.94
CA GLY A 320 17.16 -14.16 34.65
C GLY A 320 16.96 -13.84 36.14
N ALA A 321 17.68 -12.89 36.75
CA ALA A 321 17.63 -12.66 38.20
C ALA A 321 17.49 -11.16 38.60
N PRO A 322 16.53 -10.79 39.47
CA PRO A 322 16.46 -9.44 40.03
C PRO A 322 17.54 -9.25 41.10
N THR A 323 18.62 -8.55 40.76
CA THR A 323 19.68 -8.22 41.72
C THR A 323 19.23 -7.20 42.76
N ALA A 324 19.50 -7.47 44.04
CA ALA A 324 19.22 -6.56 45.14
C ALA A 324 20.00 -5.24 45.02
N ALA A 325 19.41 -4.14 45.49
CA ALA A 325 19.90 -2.79 45.22
C ALA A 325 21.26 -2.48 45.88
N ASP A 326 22.26 -2.15 45.06
CA ASP A 326 23.39 -1.31 45.49
C ASP A 326 22.96 0.15 45.46
N SER A 327 23.12 0.86 46.59
CA SER A 327 22.54 2.19 46.81
C SER A 327 23.44 3.31 46.27
N ARG A 328 23.63 3.34 44.95
CA ARG A 328 24.18 4.50 44.24
C ARG A 328 23.08 5.12 43.38
N THR A 329 22.60 6.29 43.79
CA THR A 329 21.54 7.04 43.11
C THR A 329 22.05 7.69 41.83
N THR A 330 22.40 6.87 40.83
CA THR A 330 22.16 7.29 39.44
C THR A 330 20.67 7.50 39.32
N THR A 331 20.24 8.76 39.27
CA THR A 331 18.90 9.09 38.77
C THR A 331 18.81 8.53 37.37
N ALA A 332 18.10 7.40 37.21
CA ALA A 332 17.70 6.95 35.90
C ALA A 332 16.87 8.09 35.30
N THR A 333 17.44 8.79 34.33
CA THR A 333 16.69 9.67 33.43
C THR A 333 15.54 8.82 32.91
N ALA A 334 14.31 9.17 33.27
CA ALA A 334 13.13 8.45 32.83
C ALA A 334 13.26 8.28 31.31
N ALA A 335 13.16 7.04 30.83
CA ALA A 335 13.33 6.78 29.41
C ALA A 335 12.29 7.60 28.66
N ASP A 336 12.73 8.63 27.92
CA ASP A 336 11.84 9.58 27.26
C ASP A 336 10.76 8.81 26.51
N ALA A 337 9.50 9.22 26.63
CA ALA A 337 8.38 8.53 26.01
C ALA A 337 8.70 8.21 24.54
N PRO A 338 8.38 7.00 24.02
CA PRO A 338 8.64 6.67 22.62
C PRO A 338 8.09 7.75 21.69
N ASP A 339 8.84 8.10 20.65
CA ASP A 339 8.30 8.94 19.58
C ASP A 339 7.11 8.18 18.98
N PRO A 340 5.87 8.70 19.04
CA PRO A 340 4.73 8.02 18.44
C PRO A 340 4.89 7.96 16.91
N GLY A 341 5.78 8.74 16.32
CA GLY A 341 5.74 9.02 14.89
C GLY A 341 4.57 9.92 14.55
N ARG A 342 4.49 10.31 13.28
CA ARG A 342 3.45 11.20 12.72
C ARG A 342 2.97 10.59 11.41
N VAL A 343 1.69 10.29 11.34
CA VAL A 343 1.06 9.66 10.16
C VAL A 343 0.41 10.75 9.32
N LEU A 344 0.77 10.82 8.03
CA LEU A 344 0.11 11.68 7.07
C LEU A 344 -0.47 10.83 5.93
N GLN A 345 -1.66 11.15 5.47
CA GLN A 345 -2.36 10.46 4.39
C GLN A 345 -2.62 11.45 3.26
N ILE A 346 -2.39 11.05 2.01
CA ILE A 346 -2.69 11.85 0.82
C ILE A 346 -3.64 11.03 -0.05
N VAL A 347 -4.82 11.58 -0.31
CA VAL A 347 -5.87 10.93 -1.12
C VAL A 347 -6.53 11.92 -2.06
N ALA A 348 -7.10 11.43 -3.16
CA ALA A 348 -7.84 12.25 -4.10
C ALA A 348 -9.10 12.85 -3.46
N HIS A 349 -10.00 12.01 -2.92
CA HIS A 349 -11.36 12.39 -2.56
C HIS A 349 -11.66 12.27 -1.06
N PRO A 350 -12.67 13.02 -0.55
CA PRO A 350 -13.20 12.89 0.81
C PRO A 350 -13.99 11.58 1.03
N ASP A 351 -13.32 10.43 1.06
CA ASP A 351 -13.83 9.09 1.46
C ASP A 351 -12.78 7.98 1.27
N ASP A 352 -11.86 8.19 0.33
CA ASP A 352 -10.79 7.26 -0.06
C ASP A 352 -9.99 6.66 1.10
N ASP A 353 -9.75 7.43 2.16
CA ASP A 353 -9.03 6.95 3.34
C ASP A 353 -9.93 6.07 4.25
N LEU A 354 -11.22 6.36 4.31
CA LEU A 354 -12.22 5.51 4.96
C LEU A 354 -12.44 4.20 4.18
N TYR A 355 -12.38 4.22 2.84
CA TYR A 355 -12.55 3.02 2.01
C TYR A 355 -11.28 2.19 1.81
N PHE A 356 -10.10 2.80 1.68
CA PHE A 356 -8.88 2.09 1.24
C PHE A 356 -7.74 2.08 2.25
N MET A 357 -7.66 3.04 3.17
CA MET A 357 -6.64 3.07 4.25
C MET A 357 -7.14 2.56 5.59
N ASN A 358 -8.45 2.54 5.83
CA ASN A 358 -9.04 1.90 7.01
C ASN A 358 -8.96 0.36 6.88
N PRO A 359 -8.48 -0.36 7.92
CA PRO A 359 -8.44 0.10 9.32
C PRO A 359 -7.09 0.65 9.84
N ASP A 360 -6.02 0.67 9.04
CA ASP A 360 -4.72 1.28 9.43
C ASP A 360 -4.93 2.74 9.91
N LEU A 361 -5.84 3.49 9.27
CA LEU A 361 -6.31 4.81 9.73
C LEU A 361 -6.89 4.77 11.16
N ARG A 362 -8.02 4.10 11.41
CA ARG A 362 -8.67 4.16 12.73
C ARG A 362 -7.82 3.58 13.85
N TYR A 363 -6.95 2.60 13.55
CA TYR A 363 -5.98 2.11 14.53
C TYR A 363 -4.93 3.16 14.88
N SER A 364 -4.48 3.99 13.92
CA SER A 364 -3.54 5.09 14.18
C SER A 364 -4.15 6.10 15.14
N ILE A 365 -5.43 6.46 14.92
CA ILE A 365 -6.23 7.32 15.80
C ILE A 365 -6.39 6.69 17.19
N ALA A 366 -6.84 5.43 17.27
CA ALA A 366 -7.12 4.74 18.53
C ALA A 366 -5.87 4.51 19.40
N ALA A 367 -4.69 4.36 18.79
CA ALA A 367 -3.41 4.27 19.50
C ALA A 367 -2.80 5.65 19.85
N GLY A 368 -3.45 6.76 19.48
CA GLY A 368 -3.01 8.12 19.84
C GLY A 368 -1.85 8.65 18.98
N HIS A 369 -1.63 8.11 17.78
CA HIS A 369 -0.70 8.72 16.83
C HIS A 369 -1.30 10.02 16.28
N PRO A 370 -0.50 11.10 16.12
CA PRO A 370 -0.89 12.24 15.29
C PRO A 370 -1.21 11.80 13.86
N VAL A 371 -2.39 12.18 13.37
CA VAL A 371 -2.90 11.84 12.03
C VAL A 371 -3.27 13.12 11.30
N THR A 372 -2.76 13.27 10.07
CA THR A 372 -3.17 14.34 9.15
C THR A 372 -3.62 13.74 7.83
N SER A 373 -4.82 14.05 7.37
CA SER A 373 -5.32 13.60 6.06
C SER A 373 -5.47 14.77 5.10
N VAL A 374 -4.87 14.62 3.93
CA VAL A 374 -4.78 15.64 2.88
C VAL A 374 -5.61 15.18 1.69
N TYR A 375 -6.68 15.92 1.42
CA TYR A 375 -7.59 15.69 0.32
C TYR A 375 -7.21 16.63 -0.83
N LEU A 376 -6.85 16.05 -1.97
CA LEU A 376 -6.36 16.81 -3.13
C LEU A 376 -7.50 17.57 -3.81
N THR A 377 -8.60 16.88 -4.14
CA THR A 377 -9.78 17.49 -4.75
C THR A 377 -10.84 17.83 -3.70
N SER A 378 -11.83 18.62 -4.10
CA SER A 378 -13.01 18.88 -3.27
C SER A 378 -14.03 17.74 -3.23
N GLY A 379 -13.83 16.68 -4.03
CA GLY A 379 -14.77 15.56 -4.14
C GLY A 379 -16.14 15.94 -4.70
N GLU A 380 -16.23 17.04 -5.47
CA GLU A 380 -17.51 17.65 -5.80
C GLU A 380 -18.31 16.91 -6.90
N ALA A 381 -17.72 15.89 -7.54
CA ALA A 381 -18.27 15.05 -8.60
C ALA A 381 -19.21 15.77 -9.59
N ASP A 382 -20.49 15.37 -9.64
CA ASP A 382 -21.57 15.98 -10.44
C ASP A 382 -22.39 17.01 -9.64
N GLY A 383 -22.03 17.27 -8.37
CA GLY A 383 -22.77 18.17 -7.46
C GLY A 383 -24.09 17.61 -6.92
N ILE A 384 -24.41 16.32 -7.09
CA ILE A 384 -25.70 15.76 -6.64
C ILE A 384 -25.56 15.02 -5.30
N ASN A 385 -25.85 15.71 -4.20
CA ASN A 385 -25.91 15.10 -2.86
C ASN A 385 -27.26 14.39 -2.61
N ALA A 386 -27.50 13.25 -3.27
CA ALA A 386 -28.74 12.49 -3.11
C ALA A 386 -28.59 11.00 -3.42
N GLY A 387 -29.34 10.18 -2.67
CA GLY A 387 -29.55 8.76 -2.99
C GLY A 387 -30.41 8.56 -4.24
N ALA A 388 -30.36 7.36 -4.80
CA ALA A 388 -30.90 7.00 -6.12
C ALA A 388 -32.39 7.32 -6.29
N ALA A 389 -33.19 7.24 -5.22
CA ALA A 389 -34.61 7.56 -5.23
C ALA A 389 -34.93 9.05 -5.54
N THR A 390 -33.97 9.96 -5.30
CA THR A 390 -34.12 11.41 -5.47
C THR A 390 -33.04 12.04 -6.35
N GLN A 391 -32.01 11.28 -6.77
CA GLN A 391 -30.89 11.77 -7.58
C GLN A 391 -31.38 12.49 -8.86
N ALA A 392 -32.33 11.91 -9.58
CA ALA A 392 -32.84 12.45 -10.85
C ALA A 392 -33.67 13.74 -10.73
N SER A 393 -34.13 14.09 -9.53
CA SER A 393 -34.87 15.35 -9.25
C SER A 393 -34.06 16.35 -8.42
N THR A 394 -32.88 15.96 -7.94
CA THR A 394 -31.97 16.83 -7.17
C THR A 394 -31.14 17.67 -8.13
N ARG A 395 -31.06 18.97 -7.87
CA ARG A 395 -30.31 19.90 -8.71
C ARG A 395 -28.80 19.84 -8.37
N PRO A 396 -27.90 19.76 -9.36
CA PRO A 396 -26.46 19.90 -9.13
C PRO A 396 -26.06 21.19 -8.41
N ASP A 397 -25.31 21.04 -7.32
CA ASP A 397 -24.55 22.10 -6.63
C ASP A 397 -23.20 21.53 -6.16
N LYS A 398 -22.15 21.83 -6.93
CA LYS A 398 -20.77 21.36 -6.66
C LYS A 398 -20.23 21.89 -5.31
N PRO A 399 -20.26 23.22 -5.01
CA PRO A 399 -19.86 23.75 -3.69
C PRO A 399 -20.60 23.14 -2.50
N ALA A 400 -21.91 22.93 -2.60
CA ALA A 400 -22.69 22.32 -1.51
C ALA A 400 -22.34 20.84 -1.34
N TYR A 401 -22.25 20.05 -2.41
CA TYR A 401 -21.90 18.63 -2.27
C TYR A 401 -20.49 18.45 -1.68
N ALA A 402 -19.52 19.27 -2.10
CA ALA A 402 -18.20 19.30 -1.47
C ALA A 402 -18.25 19.59 0.04
N GLU A 403 -19.03 20.59 0.48
CA GLU A 403 -19.20 20.88 1.91
C GLU A 403 -19.84 19.69 2.67
N ALA A 404 -20.84 19.05 2.08
CA ALA A 404 -21.52 17.91 2.69
C ALA A 404 -20.57 16.73 2.89
N ARG A 405 -19.75 16.39 1.88
CA ARG A 405 -18.71 15.36 2.01
C ARG A 405 -17.67 15.71 3.08
N GLN A 406 -17.21 16.97 3.13
CA GLN A 406 -16.32 17.43 4.20
C GLN A 406 -16.96 17.29 5.60
N ASN A 407 -18.27 17.61 5.74
CA ASN A 407 -19.00 17.43 6.99
C ASN A 407 -19.06 15.94 7.39
N GLY A 408 -19.32 15.04 6.43
CA GLY A 408 -19.29 13.59 6.64
C GLY A 408 -17.92 13.08 7.12
N ILE A 409 -16.82 13.57 6.55
CA ILE A 409 -15.46 13.24 7.00
C ILE A 409 -15.20 13.79 8.41
N ARG A 410 -15.54 15.06 8.68
CA ARG A 410 -15.44 15.67 10.02
C ARG A 410 -16.19 14.84 11.06
N ALA A 411 -17.39 14.36 10.74
CA ALA A 411 -18.20 13.49 11.60
C ALA A 411 -17.59 12.09 11.79
N ALA A 412 -17.11 11.45 10.71
CA ALA A 412 -16.48 10.13 10.76
C ALA A 412 -15.17 10.14 11.57
N TYR A 413 -14.32 11.16 11.40
CA TYR A 413 -13.09 11.34 12.18
C TYR A 413 -13.37 11.64 13.64
N ALA A 414 -14.34 12.52 13.93
CA ALA A 414 -14.78 12.80 15.29
C ALA A 414 -15.25 11.51 16.00
N LYS A 415 -16.07 10.69 15.33
CA LYS A 415 -16.52 9.37 15.82
C LYS A 415 -15.35 8.42 16.09
N MET A 416 -14.41 8.26 15.14
CA MET A 416 -13.21 7.42 15.32
C MET A 416 -12.33 7.86 16.50
N ALA A 417 -12.27 9.17 16.78
CA ALA A 417 -11.34 9.76 17.74
C ALA A 417 -11.88 9.95 19.17
N THR A 418 -13.21 10.01 19.32
CA THR A 418 -13.87 10.37 20.58
C THR A 418 -15.09 9.51 20.93
N GLY A 419 -15.63 8.76 19.96
CA GLY A 419 -16.95 8.13 20.05
C GLY A 419 -18.11 9.07 19.70
N ASP A 420 -17.89 10.39 19.62
CA ASP A 420 -18.91 11.41 19.35
C ASP A 420 -18.63 12.13 18.02
N ARG A 421 -19.50 11.88 17.03
CA ARG A 421 -19.46 12.51 15.70
C ARG A 421 -19.61 14.04 15.71
N SER A 422 -20.21 14.60 16.77
CA SER A 422 -20.49 16.04 16.90
C SER A 422 -19.33 16.84 17.48
N SER A 423 -18.21 16.17 17.84
CA SER A 423 -17.02 16.82 18.39
C SER A 423 -16.53 17.97 17.52
N ALA A 424 -16.42 19.17 18.11
CA ALA A 424 -16.18 20.40 17.39
C ALA A 424 -14.81 20.45 16.67
N TRP A 425 -14.79 21.08 15.49
CA TRP A 425 -13.60 21.31 14.68
C TRP A 425 -13.26 22.80 14.59
N LYS A 426 -11.97 23.14 14.77
CA LYS A 426 -11.45 24.48 14.51
C LYS A 426 -11.00 24.57 13.04
N ARG A 427 -11.85 25.14 12.20
CA ARG A 427 -11.62 25.36 10.76
C ARG A 427 -10.80 26.63 10.54
N THR A 428 -9.77 26.58 9.70
CA THR A 428 -8.82 27.68 9.43
C THR A 428 -8.34 27.69 7.98
N VAL A 429 -7.63 28.75 7.56
CA VAL A 429 -6.99 28.84 6.23
C VAL A 429 -5.48 28.96 6.42
N ILE A 430 -4.70 28.27 5.57
CA ILE A 430 -3.26 28.49 5.42
C ILE A 430 -2.92 28.82 3.95
N PRO A 431 -1.88 29.63 3.69
CA PRO A 431 -1.29 29.73 2.36
C PRO A 431 -0.52 28.44 2.03
N THR A 432 -0.43 28.08 0.76
CA THR A 432 0.35 26.92 0.27
C THR A 432 1.68 27.36 -0.35
N LYS A 433 2.69 26.48 -0.34
CA LYS A 433 3.95 26.71 -1.08
C LYS A 433 3.73 26.83 -2.61
N GLY A 434 2.62 26.31 -3.14
CA GLY A 434 2.21 26.53 -4.53
C GLY A 434 1.63 27.92 -4.83
N GLY A 435 1.42 28.77 -3.81
CA GLY A 435 0.91 30.14 -3.99
C GLY A 435 -0.62 30.30 -3.90
N GLY A 436 -1.33 29.25 -3.51
CA GLY A 436 -2.78 29.25 -3.29
C GLY A 436 -3.12 29.14 -1.80
N GLN A 437 -4.29 28.56 -1.49
CA GLN A 437 -4.76 28.38 -0.11
C GLN A 437 -5.18 26.93 0.14
N ALA A 438 -5.20 26.54 1.41
CA ALA A 438 -5.80 25.29 1.87
C ALA A 438 -6.65 25.56 3.11
N GLU A 439 -7.77 24.87 3.24
CA GLU A 439 -8.54 24.83 4.50
C GLU A 439 -7.92 23.76 5.41
N VAL A 440 -7.79 24.06 6.70
CA VAL A 440 -7.26 23.16 7.72
C VAL A 440 -8.21 23.09 8.90
N ASP A 441 -8.69 21.88 9.17
CA ASP A 441 -9.57 21.58 10.30
C ASP A 441 -8.80 20.81 11.37
N VAL A 442 -8.84 21.33 12.60
CA VAL A 442 -8.21 20.70 13.77
C VAL A 442 -9.30 20.25 14.75
N LEU A 443 -9.32 18.96 15.11
CA LEU A 443 -10.34 18.42 16.02
C LEU A 443 -10.09 18.96 17.44
N VAL A 444 -11.05 19.71 18.01
CA VAL A 444 -10.82 20.47 19.26
C VAL A 444 -10.57 19.56 20.45
N ALA A 445 -11.23 18.40 20.50
CA ALA A 445 -11.03 17.38 21.53
C ALA A 445 -9.72 16.57 21.35
N LYS A 446 -9.13 16.61 20.15
CA LYS A 446 -7.99 15.79 19.71
C LYS A 446 -7.12 16.55 18.70
N PRO A 447 -6.37 17.61 19.13
CA PRO A 447 -5.64 18.47 18.20
C PRO A 447 -4.51 17.78 17.42
N GLU A 448 -4.14 16.57 17.83
CA GLU A 448 -3.27 15.66 17.08
C GLU A 448 -3.91 15.13 15.78
N ILE A 449 -5.21 15.35 15.56
CA ILE A 449 -5.98 14.94 14.38
C ILE A 449 -6.36 16.15 13.53
N ASN A 450 -5.93 16.13 12.27
CA ASN A 450 -5.99 17.25 11.32
C ASN A 450 -6.55 16.80 9.97
N LEU A 451 -7.39 17.62 9.33
CA LEU A 451 -7.82 17.47 7.95
C LEU A 451 -7.33 18.68 7.14
N VAL A 452 -6.86 18.45 5.91
CA VAL A 452 -6.32 19.49 5.02
C VAL A 452 -6.98 19.37 3.66
N TRP A 453 -7.66 20.42 3.22
CA TRP A 453 -8.40 20.46 1.96
C TRP A 453 -7.66 21.37 0.97
N LEU A 454 -7.07 20.78 -0.08
CA LEU A 454 -6.43 21.55 -1.16
C LEU A 454 -7.44 22.07 -2.20
N GLN A 455 -8.66 21.53 -2.18
CA GLN A 455 -9.83 22.00 -2.92
C GLN A 455 -9.66 22.10 -4.44
N LEU A 456 -8.83 21.24 -5.07
CA LEU A 456 -8.77 21.14 -6.52
C LEU A 456 -10.08 20.62 -7.13
N ARG A 457 -10.32 20.97 -8.39
CA ARG A 457 -11.37 20.37 -9.23
C ARG A 457 -11.19 18.85 -9.37
N GLU A 458 -12.25 18.10 -9.14
CA GLU A 458 -12.36 16.67 -9.45
C GLU A 458 -12.67 16.45 -10.94
N ALA A 459 -12.22 15.34 -11.54
CA ALA A 459 -12.64 14.94 -12.88
C ALA A 459 -14.16 14.76 -13.04
N GLY A 460 -14.90 14.48 -11.96
CA GLY A 460 -16.34 14.19 -12.02
C GLY A 460 -16.67 12.86 -12.69
N ASN A 461 -15.66 12.03 -12.98
CA ASN A 461 -15.83 10.74 -13.64
C ASN A 461 -14.67 9.79 -13.34
N VAL A 462 -14.99 8.51 -13.15
CA VAL A 462 -14.02 7.44 -12.83
C VAL A 462 -13.10 7.11 -14.01
N TYR A 463 -13.65 7.08 -15.23
CA TYR A 463 -12.99 6.48 -16.41
C TYR A 463 -13.03 7.32 -17.68
N ALA A 464 -13.93 8.30 -17.80
CA ALA A 464 -14.02 9.16 -18.96
C ALA A 464 -12.81 10.11 -19.01
N ASP A 465 -12.29 10.38 -20.20
CA ASP A 465 -11.17 11.30 -20.36
C ASP A 465 -11.65 12.75 -20.18
N VAL A 466 -11.25 13.37 -19.06
CA VAL A 466 -11.65 14.73 -18.67
C VAL A 466 -10.37 15.57 -18.48
N PRO A 467 -10.07 16.54 -19.37
CA PRO A 467 -8.85 17.35 -19.27
C PRO A 467 -8.75 18.20 -17.99
N ASP A 468 -9.87 18.74 -17.50
CA ASP A 468 -9.93 19.58 -16.31
C ASP A 468 -9.90 18.74 -15.01
N SER A 469 -8.80 18.02 -14.79
CA SER A 469 -8.61 17.04 -13.69
C SER A 469 -7.14 16.89 -13.27
N LEU A 470 -6.84 16.05 -12.27
CA LEU A 470 -5.45 15.69 -11.96
C LEU A 470 -4.79 14.91 -13.10
N HIS A 471 -5.56 14.17 -13.90
CA HIS A 471 -5.11 13.45 -15.10
C HIS A 471 -4.63 14.44 -16.18
N GLY A 472 -5.48 15.36 -16.61
CA GLY A 472 -5.09 16.33 -17.64
C GLY A 472 -4.03 17.33 -17.18
N LEU A 473 -3.96 17.65 -15.88
CA LEU A 473 -2.85 18.44 -15.31
C LEU A 473 -1.53 17.67 -15.30
N TRP A 474 -1.55 16.38 -14.94
CA TRP A 474 -0.37 15.51 -15.02
C TRP A 474 0.15 15.41 -16.44
N ASP A 475 -0.77 15.28 -17.40
CA ASP A 475 -0.47 15.14 -18.83
C ASP A 475 0.02 16.45 -19.49
N GLY A 476 -0.18 17.60 -18.85
CA GLY A 476 0.01 18.92 -19.47
C GLY A 476 -1.07 19.29 -20.50
N ARG A 477 -2.20 18.58 -20.51
CA ARG A 477 -3.37 18.87 -21.34
C ARG A 477 -4.15 20.10 -20.87
N VAL A 478 -4.06 20.42 -19.58
CA VAL A 478 -4.36 21.76 -19.04
C VAL A 478 -3.10 22.32 -18.37
N PRO A 479 -2.76 23.62 -18.57
CA PRO A 479 -1.58 24.22 -17.95
C PRO A 479 -1.79 24.51 -16.45
N HIS A 480 -3.04 24.67 -16.03
CA HIS A 480 -3.44 24.91 -14.65
C HIS A 480 -4.73 24.15 -14.34
N LEU A 481 -4.89 23.68 -13.11
CA LEU A 481 -6.16 23.16 -12.58
C LEU A 481 -6.75 24.15 -11.58
N GLU A 482 -8.06 24.37 -11.65
CA GLU A 482 -8.78 25.32 -10.79
C GLU A 482 -9.14 24.73 -9.42
N SER A 483 -9.31 25.61 -8.42
CA SER A 483 -9.95 25.27 -7.16
C SER A 483 -11.48 25.27 -7.28
N VAL A 484 -12.16 24.28 -6.70
CA VAL A 484 -13.63 24.32 -6.47
C VAL A 484 -13.89 24.43 -4.98
N LEU A 485 -14.22 25.63 -4.51
CA LEU A 485 -14.40 25.87 -3.08
C LEU A 485 -15.72 25.28 -2.57
N ALA A 486 -15.70 24.62 -1.42
CA ALA A 486 -16.91 24.21 -0.71
C ALA A 486 -17.67 25.44 -0.19
N SER A 487 -19.01 25.42 -0.22
CA SER A 487 -19.86 26.58 0.12
C SER A 487 -19.54 27.20 1.50
N GLY A 488 -19.38 26.34 2.50
CA GLY A 488 -19.01 26.69 3.87
C GLY A 488 -17.51 26.81 4.13
N SER A 489 -16.63 26.80 3.12
CA SER A 489 -15.16 26.93 3.33
C SER A 489 -14.80 28.33 3.88
N PRO A 490 -13.83 28.45 4.80
CA PRO A 490 -13.27 29.74 5.18
C PRO A 490 -12.32 30.31 4.11
N VAL A 491 -11.93 29.53 3.09
CA VAL A 491 -11.27 30.04 1.87
C VAL A 491 -12.30 30.83 1.07
N ARG A 492 -11.96 32.08 0.69
CA ARG A 492 -12.90 33.02 0.02
C ARG A 492 -12.47 33.48 -1.37
N GLN A 493 -11.30 33.08 -1.84
CA GLN A 493 -10.78 33.40 -3.16
C GLN A 493 -10.38 32.11 -3.86
N GLY A 494 -10.87 31.91 -5.08
CA GLY A 494 -10.44 30.81 -5.93
C GLY A 494 -9.00 31.02 -6.40
N PHE A 495 -8.30 29.92 -6.67
CA PHE A 495 -6.92 29.88 -7.14
C PHE A 495 -6.75 28.77 -8.18
N THR A 496 -5.58 28.72 -8.81
CA THR A 496 -5.21 27.65 -9.74
C THR A 496 -3.78 27.17 -9.45
N TYR A 497 -3.47 25.94 -9.84
CA TYR A 497 -2.12 25.36 -9.73
C TYR A 497 -1.67 24.75 -11.06
N THR A 498 -0.44 25.05 -11.50
CA THR A 498 0.31 24.18 -12.42
C THR A 498 0.64 22.82 -11.76
N LYS A 499 1.08 21.86 -12.57
CA LYS A 499 1.65 20.57 -12.11
C LYS A 499 2.66 20.77 -10.96
N ASP A 500 3.62 21.68 -11.14
CA ASP A 500 4.65 21.98 -10.14
C ASP A 500 4.09 22.63 -8.87
N GLN A 501 3.10 23.52 -9.00
CA GLN A 501 2.47 24.17 -7.84
C GLN A 501 1.66 23.17 -6.99
N VAL A 502 1.11 22.11 -7.58
CA VAL A 502 0.52 20.99 -6.81
C VAL A 502 1.62 20.25 -6.04
N VAL A 503 2.75 19.93 -6.70
CA VAL A 503 3.91 19.26 -6.05
C VAL A 503 4.44 20.10 -4.88
N ARG A 504 4.71 21.41 -5.08
CA ARG A 504 5.14 22.32 -4.01
C ARG A 504 4.11 22.42 -2.89
N THR A 505 2.81 22.47 -3.24
CA THR A 505 1.73 22.53 -2.23
C THR A 505 1.76 21.32 -1.30
N ILE A 506 1.84 20.10 -1.85
CA ILE A 506 1.90 18.86 -1.06
C ILE A 506 3.20 18.82 -0.24
N GLU A 507 4.35 19.16 -0.83
CA GLU A 507 5.65 19.22 -0.15
C GLU A 507 5.66 20.25 1.01
N GLY A 508 4.98 21.38 0.86
CA GLY A 508 4.75 22.34 1.96
C GLY A 508 3.87 21.80 3.10
N VAL A 509 2.93 20.90 2.81
CA VAL A 509 2.15 20.21 3.85
C VAL A 509 2.99 19.11 4.52
N LEU A 510 3.85 18.40 3.78
CA LEU A 510 4.81 17.44 4.35
C LEU A 510 5.79 18.14 5.32
N GLU A 511 6.37 19.26 4.92
CA GLU A 511 7.23 20.08 5.78
C GLU A 511 6.51 20.58 7.04
N ARG A 512 5.25 21.03 6.91
CA ARG A 512 4.43 21.51 8.03
C ARG A 512 4.16 20.44 9.09
N TYR A 513 3.84 19.21 8.66
CA TYR A 513 3.41 18.14 9.55
C TYR A 513 4.51 17.13 9.91
N ARG A 514 5.68 17.21 9.25
CA ARG A 514 6.89 16.40 9.52
C ARG A 514 6.59 14.90 9.73
N PRO A 515 5.90 14.24 8.78
CA PRO A 515 5.49 12.84 8.94
C PRO A 515 6.68 11.89 8.99
N THR A 516 6.50 10.79 9.70
CA THR A 516 7.39 9.61 9.68
C THR A 516 6.75 8.44 8.94
N THR A 517 5.43 8.42 8.76
CA THR A 517 4.74 7.51 7.83
C THR A 517 3.82 8.31 6.93
N ILE A 518 3.95 8.11 5.62
CA ILE A 518 3.08 8.69 4.60
C ILE A 518 2.24 7.57 3.96
N ARG A 519 0.93 7.77 3.81
CA ARG A 519 0.02 6.86 3.11
C ARG A 519 -0.50 7.50 1.83
N ALA A 520 -0.60 6.72 0.76
CA ALA A 520 -1.14 7.17 -0.53
C ALA A 520 -1.93 6.05 -1.24
N GLN A 521 -2.71 6.40 -2.26
CA GLN A 521 -3.28 5.46 -3.22
C GLN A 521 -2.17 4.85 -4.12
N ASP A 522 -2.51 3.94 -5.02
CA ASP A 522 -1.54 3.34 -5.95
C ASP A 522 -1.33 4.22 -7.21
N PRO A 523 -0.11 4.72 -7.51
CA PRO A 523 0.17 5.49 -8.72
C PRO A 523 0.22 4.66 -10.02
N THR A 524 0.17 3.33 -9.93
CA THR A 524 0.08 2.42 -11.08
C THR A 524 -0.83 1.22 -10.75
N PRO A 525 -2.16 1.39 -10.74
CA PRO A 525 -3.10 0.36 -10.29
C PRO A 525 -3.38 -0.73 -11.36
N GLY A 526 -2.90 -0.53 -12.59
CA GLY A 526 -3.12 -1.42 -13.74
C GLY A 526 -4.37 -1.07 -14.57
N ARG A 527 -4.63 -1.92 -15.57
CA ARG A 527 -5.80 -1.83 -16.45
C ARG A 527 -6.52 -3.18 -16.55
N PHE A 528 -7.85 -3.16 -16.68
CA PHE A 528 -8.64 -4.37 -16.94
C PHE A 528 -8.33 -4.95 -18.32
N GLN A 529 -8.11 -6.27 -18.42
CA GLN A 529 -7.64 -6.91 -19.66
C GLN A 529 -8.61 -6.85 -20.84
N ASP A 530 -9.91 -6.81 -20.56
CA ASP A 530 -11.01 -6.80 -21.52
C ASP A 530 -11.40 -5.38 -21.97
N THR A 531 -11.60 -4.47 -21.03
CA THR A 531 -12.10 -3.10 -21.28
C THR A 531 -10.99 -2.05 -21.43
N LYS A 532 -9.74 -2.38 -21.06
CA LYS A 532 -8.54 -1.51 -21.05
C LYS A 532 -8.66 -0.23 -20.18
N ARG A 533 -9.76 -0.10 -19.44
CA ARG A 533 -9.97 0.93 -18.41
C ARG A 533 -9.00 0.71 -17.25
N TYR A 534 -8.65 1.80 -16.56
CA TYR A 534 -7.97 1.71 -15.27
C TYR A 534 -8.80 0.85 -14.29
N THR A 535 -8.13 0.13 -13.41
CA THR A 535 -8.73 -0.66 -12.32
C THR A 535 -9.19 0.18 -11.14
N ASP A 536 -8.89 1.48 -11.17
CA ASP A 536 -9.12 2.49 -10.13
C ASP A 536 -9.57 3.81 -10.76
N HIS A 537 -10.01 4.77 -9.94
CA HIS A 537 -10.38 6.12 -10.41
C HIS A 537 -9.16 6.89 -10.93
N GLN A 538 -9.30 7.67 -12.01
CA GLN A 538 -8.18 8.42 -12.59
C GLN A 538 -7.49 9.36 -11.58
N ASP A 539 -8.26 10.17 -10.86
CA ASP A 539 -7.71 11.08 -9.85
C ASP A 539 -7.00 10.36 -8.67
N HIS A 540 -7.32 9.08 -8.37
CA HIS A 540 -6.61 8.31 -7.33
C HIS A 540 -5.15 8.11 -7.71
N PHE A 541 -4.89 7.60 -8.92
CA PHE A 541 -3.54 7.25 -9.32
C PHE A 541 -2.73 8.46 -9.74
N TYR A 542 -3.32 9.46 -10.40
CA TYR A 542 -2.63 10.72 -10.66
C TYR A 542 -2.37 11.51 -9.38
N GLY A 543 -3.31 11.54 -8.43
CA GLY A 543 -3.10 12.08 -7.08
C GLY A 543 -1.95 11.38 -6.35
N ALA A 544 -1.86 10.05 -6.44
CA ALA A 544 -0.75 9.28 -5.91
C ALA A 544 0.59 9.57 -6.63
N ARG A 545 0.59 9.86 -7.95
CA ARG A 545 1.78 10.31 -8.70
C ARG A 545 2.25 11.69 -8.26
N PHE A 546 1.33 12.64 -8.03
CA PHE A 546 1.64 13.93 -7.41
C PHE A 546 2.22 13.77 -6.00
N ALA A 547 1.67 12.87 -5.18
CA ALA A 547 2.24 12.52 -3.88
C ALA A 547 3.65 11.88 -4.00
N GLN A 548 3.91 11.08 -5.04
CA GLN A 548 5.21 10.46 -5.30
C GLN A 548 6.26 11.51 -5.71
N MET A 549 5.91 12.50 -6.55
CA MET A 549 6.78 13.64 -6.85
C MET A 549 7.02 14.52 -5.61
N ALA A 550 5.98 14.82 -4.83
CA ALA A 550 6.09 15.68 -3.65
C ALA A 550 6.89 15.03 -2.50
N THR A 551 6.82 13.70 -2.35
CA THR A 551 7.68 12.97 -1.40
C THR A 551 9.13 12.90 -1.86
N ALA A 552 9.41 12.83 -3.16
CA ALA A 552 10.77 12.98 -3.69
C ALA A 552 11.33 14.39 -3.45
N ALA A 553 10.54 15.44 -3.72
CA ALA A 553 10.93 16.83 -3.44
C ALA A 553 11.18 17.06 -1.93
N TYR A 554 10.26 16.61 -1.06
CA TYR A 554 10.43 16.69 0.40
C TYR A 554 11.66 15.90 0.89
N ALA A 555 11.98 14.75 0.30
CA ALA A 555 13.19 14.00 0.62
C ALA A 555 14.48 14.75 0.26
N GLN A 556 14.48 15.48 -0.87
CA GLN A 556 15.65 16.12 -1.47
C GLN A 556 15.88 17.58 -1.01
N GLU A 557 14.82 18.37 -0.81
CA GLU A 557 14.92 19.83 -0.62
C GLU A 557 14.79 20.27 0.85
N VAL A 558 14.13 19.47 1.70
CA VAL A 558 13.91 19.82 3.11
C VAL A 558 14.96 19.10 3.96
N GLU A 559 15.95 19.85 4.47
CA GLU A 559 17.05 19.31 5.28
C GLU A 559 16.59 18.94 6.71
N ASP A 560 15.91 19.85 7.40
CA ASP A 560 15.40 19.62 8.76
C ASP A 560 14.05 18.90 8.74
N ARG A 561 14.11 17.58 8.60
CA ARG A 561 12.96 16.67 8.64
C ARG A 561 13.34 15.34 9.31
N PRO A 562 12.36 14.59 9.85
CA PRO A 562 12.59 13.20 10.20
C PRO A 562 12.79 12.33 8.94
N HIS A 563 13.32 11.12 9.14
CA HIS A 563 13.17 10.06 8.12
C HIS A 563 11.71 9.62 8.03
N PHE A 564 11.26 9.25 6.83
CA PHE A 564 9.89 8.79 6.60
C PHE A 564 9.81 7.54 5.73
N ALA A 565 8.85 6.68 6.06
CA ALA A 565 8.43 5.56 5.22
C ALA A 565 7.15 5.92 4.45
N VAL A 566 6.90 5.23 3.34
CA VAL A 566 5.66 5.36 2.54
C VAL A 566 4.94 4.02 2.49
N GLN A 567 3.60 4.02 2.46
CA GLN A 567 2.76 2.85 2.20
C GLN A 567 1.66 3.19 1.20
N ASN A 568 1.57 2.41 0.12
CA ASN A 568 0.56 2.56 -0.92
C ASN A 568 -0.55 1.51 -0.78
N TYR A 569 -1.79 1.93 -1.04
CA TYR A 569 -3.01 1.14 -0.88
C TYR A 569 -3.73 1.03 -2.23
N ILE A 570 -4.27 -0.15 -2.54
CA ILE A 570 -5.13 -0.38 -3.71
C ILE A 570 -6.48 0.33 -3.47
N GLY A 571 -7.07 0.98 -4.47
CA GLY A 571 -8.41 1.58 -4.40
C GLY A 571 -9.54 0.66 -4.88
N TYR A 572 -10.28 1.05 -5.91
CA TYR A 572 -11.55 0.41 -6.31
C TYR A 572 -11.43 -1.08 -6.61
N PHE A 573 -10.29 -1.53 -7.11
CA PHE A 573 -10.04 -2.94 -7.46
C PHE A 573 -10.19 -3.92 -6.26
N ASN A 574 -10.11 -3.43 -5.01
CA ASN A 574 -10.48 -4.22 -3.82
C ASN A 574 -11.86 -4.87 -3.95
N GLY A 575 -12.80 -4.23 -4.65
CA GLY A 575 -14.15 -4.74 -4.86
C GLY A 575 -14.23 -5.99 -5.73
N SER A 576 -13.17 -6.32 -6.46
CA SER A 576 -13.03 -7.55 -7.27
C SER A 576 -12.32 -8.68 -6.53
N LEU A 577 -11.62 -8.39 -5.42
CA LEU A 577 -10.80 -9.35 -4.67
C LEU A 577 -11.61 -10.11 -3.59
N PRO A 578 -11.14 -11.28 -3.13
CA PRO A 578 -11.55 -11.86 -1.85
C PRO A 578 -11.39 -10.88 -0.67
N SER A 579 -12.18 -11.07 0.39
CA SER A 579 -12.19 -10.19 1.57
C SER A 579 -10.91 -10.31 2.40
N ALA A 580 -10.16 -9.21 2.55
CA ALA A 580 -8.97 -9.18 3.40
C ALA A 580 -9.27 -9.10 4.91
N LEU A 581 -10.47 -8.66 5.28
CA LEU A 581 -10.87 -8.37 6.66
C LEU A 581 -11.81 -9.46 7.22
N ASP A 582 -11.77 -9.64 8.54
CA ASP A 582 -12.76 -10.40 9.30
C ASP A 582 -14.14 -9.68 9.29
N PRO A 583 -15.28 -10.40 9.35
CA PRO A 583 -16.61 -9.76 9.38
C PRO A 583 -16.83 -8.73 10.49
N GLY A 584 -16.24 -8.91 11.68
CA GLY A 584 -16.30 -7.91 12.75
C GLY A 584 -15.50 -6.67 12.38
N GLU A 585 -14.29 -6.86 11.85
CA GLU A 585 -13.39 -5.81 11.40
C GLU A 585 -13.97 -5.00 10.22
N ALA A 586 -14.65 -5.67 9.29
CA ALA A 586 -15.41 -5.06 8.20
C ALA A 586 -16.65 -4.30 8.67
N LYS A 587 -17.31 -4.77 9.74
CA LYS A 587 -18.46 -4.07 10.36
C LYS A 587 -18.03 -2.76 11.02
N GLU A 588 -16.92 -2.74 11.76
CA GLU A 588 -16.38 -1.51 12.35
C GLU A 588 -16.00 -0.48 11.27
N LYS A 589 -15.48 -0.95 10.12
CA LYS A 589 -15.21 -0.10 8.96
C LYS A 589 -16.49 0.44 8.32
N LEU A 590 -17.57 -0.36 8.27
CA LEU A 590 -18.88 0.07 7.78
C LEU A 590 -19.55 1.09 8.69
N ASP A 591 -19.55 0.90 10.01
CA ASP A 591 -20.16 1.83 10.99
C ASP A 591 -19.58 3.27 10.94
N ILE A 592 -18.32 3.40 10.54
CA ILE A 592 -17.68 4.70 10.27
C ILE A 592 -18.22 5.30 8.96
N LEU A 593 -18.38 4.49 7.92
CA LEU A 593 -18.92 4.92 6.63
C LEU A 593 -20.42 5.21 6.67
N ASP A 594 -21.20 4.52 7.49
CA ASP A 594 -22.61 4.84 7.78
C ASP A 594 -22.75 6.26 8.40
N THR A 595 -21.70 6.75 9.06
CA THR A 595 -21.62 8.11 9.61
C THR A 595 -21.26 9.12 8.53
N TYR A 596 -20.26 8.81 7.68
CA TYR A 596 -19.89 9.62 6.51
C TYR A 596 -21.06 9.76 5.51
N ALA A 597 -21.80 8.66 5.29
CA ALA A 597 -22.95 8.56 4.41
C ALA A 597 -24.24 9.21 4.97
N TRP A 598 -24.20 9.73 6.21
CA TRP A 598 -25.31 10.46 6.83
C TRP A 598 -26.65 9.71 6.81
N LEU A 599 -26.62 8.38 7.06
CA LEU A 599 -27.78 7.51 6.88
C LEU A 599 -29.04 7.90 7.67
N ASP A 600 -28.84 8.45 8.88
CA ASP A 600 -29.92 8.89 9.77
C ASP A 600 -30.50 10.28 9.43
N LYS A 601 -29.81 11.03 8.58
CA LYS A 601 -30.20 12.36 8.07
C LYS A 601 -30.39 13.42 9.18
N GLU A 602 -29.80 13.22 10.36
CA GLU A 602 -29.80 14.21 11.43
C GLU A 602 -28.86 15.38 11.09
N ASN A 603 -29.36 16.62 11.04
CA ASN A 603 -28.53 17.82 10.80
C ASN A 603 -27.72 18.23 12.04
N HIS A 604 -26.85 17.34 12.51
CA HIS A 604 -25.99 17.51 13.67
C HIS A 604 -24.84 18.51 13.44
N CYS A 605 -24.55 18.85 12.18
CA CYS A 605 -23.52 19.81 11.78
C CYS A 605 -24.05 21.25 11.58
N GLY A 606 -25.37 21.43 11.47
CA GLY A 606 -26.00 22.74 11.27
C GLY A 606 -25.83 23.35 9.87
N SER A 607 -25.49 22.56 8.85
CA SER A 607 -25.30 23.04 7.48
C SER A 607 -26.53 22.82 6.61
N GLU A 608 -26.81 23.74 5.68
CA GLU A 608 -27.83 23.58 4.64
C GLU A 608 -27.41 22.61 3.51
N ALA A 609 -26.10 22.40 3.33
CA ALA A 609 -25.56 21.44 2.36
C ALA A 609 -25.75 19.97 2.78
N GLY A 610 -25.97 19.73 4.07
CA GLY A 610 -26.04 18.41 4.69
C GLY A 610 -24.79 18.03 5.48
N CYS A 611 -24.89 16.95 6.25
CA CYS A 611 -23.83 16.50 7.17
C CYS A 611 -23.06 15.25 6.71
N GLY A 612 -23.17 14.92 5.42
CA GLY A 612 -22.47 13.80 4.81
C GLY A 612 -22.98 13.51 3.40
N ASP A 613 -22.50 12.39 2.86
CA ASP A 613 -22.63 12.02 1.46
C ASP A 613 -23.83 11.09 1.23
N LEU A 614 -24.96 11.68 0.82
CA LEU A 614 -26.17 10.92 0.52
C LEU A 614 -26.04 10.08 -0.76
N LYS A 615 -24.99 10.26 -1.56
CA LYS A 615 -24.78 9.51 -2.81
C LYS A 615 -24.30 8.09 -2.55
N VAL A 616 -23.55 7.87 -1.45
CA VAL A 616 -23.18 6.53 -0.98
C VAL A 616 -24.20 5.93 -0.01
N ALA A 617 -25.20 6.70 0.45
CA ALA A 617 -26.13 6.27 1.51
C ALA A 617 -26.98 5.03 1.18
N ASP A 618 -27.25 4.74 -0.09
CA ASP A 618 -27.95 3.50 -0.47
C ASP A 618 -27.03 2.26 -0.42
N HIS A 619 -25.70 2.45 -0.51
CA HIS A 619 -24.68 1.39 -0.54
C HIS A 619 -23.38 1.81 0.21
N PRO A 620 -23.43 2.11 1.52
CA PRO A 620 -22.29 2.65 2.28
C PRO A 620 -21.09 1.70 2.37
N SER A 621 -21.30 0.39 2.14
CA SER A 621 -20.25 -0.61 1.99
C SER A 621 -19.39 -0.46 0.73
N GLY A 622 -19.79 0.41 -0.20
CA GLY A 622 -19.22 0.54 -1.54
C GLY A 622 -19.39 -0.75 -2.35
N ASN A 623 -18.57 -0.93 -3.39
CA ASN A 623 -18.48 -2.22 -4.08
C ASN A 623 -17.66 -3.23 -3.25
N ARG A 624 -18.18 -3.66 -2.09
CA ARG A 624 -17.52 -4.54 -1.10
C ARG A 624 -16.24 -3.98 -0.45
N TRP A 625 -15.93 -2.70 -0.65
CA TRP A 625 -14.68 -2.09 -0.17
C TRP A 625 -14.51 -2.11 1.36
N THR A 626 -15.60 -2.12 2.12
CA THR A 626 -15.55 -2.32 3.59
C THR A 626 -15.05 -3.69 4.03
N GLN A 627 -15.04 -4.69 3.15
CA GLN A 627 -14.63 -6.07 3.45
C GLN A 627 -13.13 -6.31 3.22
N SER A 628 -12.38 -5.29 2.77
CA SER A 628 -11.00 -5.47 2.31
C SER A 628 -10.08 -4.29 2.65
N ILE A 629 -8.78 -4.57 2.59
CA ILE A 629 -7.65 -3.63 2.60
C ILE A 629 -6.47 -4.36 1.96
N ASN A 630 -5.84 -3.75 0.95
CA ASN A 630 -4.68 -4.35 0.29
C ASN A 630 -3.59 -3.31 0.06
N TYR A 631 -2.37 -3.67 0.43
CA TYR A 631 -1.16 -2.92 0.12
C TYR A 631 -0.75 -3.19 -1.32
N ALA A 632 -0.54 -2.14 -2.11
CA ALA A 632 0.00 -2.28 -3.46
C ALA A 632 1.45 -2.81 -3.44
N ARG A 633 2.26 -2.31 -2.50
CA ARG A 633 3.71 -2.57 -2.36
C ARG A 633 4.11 -2.66 -0.88
N GLY A 634 5.37 -2.95 -0.59
CA GLY A 634 5.90 -3.05 0.79
C GLY A 634 5.68 -4.40 1.49
N THR A 635 5.25 -5.42 0.74
CA THR A 635 4.73 -6.71 1.25
C THR A 635 5.78 -7.82 1.44
N SER A 636 6.97 -7.70 0.85
CA SER A 636 8.05 -8.69 0.97
C SER A 636 8.50 -8.90 2.42
N THR A 637 8.75 -10.15 2.80
CA THR A 637 9.19 -10.57 4.14
C THR A 637 10.67 -10.96 4.21
N SER A 638 11.44 -10.85 3.11
CA SER A 638 12.86 -11.24 3.03
C SER A 638 13.85 -10.08 3.20
N TRP A 639 13.52 -9.09 4.03
CA TRP A 639 14.32 -7.87 4.22
C TRP A 639 15.18 -7.84 5.49
N LEU A 640 15.10 -8.87 6.34
CA LEU A 640 16.07 -9.18 7.40
C LEU A 640 16.87 -10.43 7.01
N ALA A 641 18.18 -10.31 6.91
CA ALA A 641 19.09 -11.39 6.57
C ALA A 641 20.15 -11.61 7.67
N SER A 642 20.57 -12.85 7.88
CA SER A 642 21.74 -13.18 8.70
C SER A 642 22.91 -13.59 7.81
N ASP A 643 24.12 -13.13 8.17
CA ASP A 643 25.36 -13.54 7.52
C ASP A 643 26.02 -14.77 8.17
N ALA A 644 27.12 -15.24 7.57
CA ALA A 644 27.86 -16.41 8.04
C ALA A 644 28.51 -16.23 9.42
N GLN A 645 28.67 -14.99 9.90
CA GLN A 645 29.18 -14.62 11.22
C GLN A 645 28.04 -14.40 12.23
N HIS A 646 26.79 -14.64 11.83
CA HIS A 646 25.56 -14.41 12.58
C HIS A 646 25.29 -12.93 12.88
N GLY A 647 25.91 -12.03 12.12
CA GLY A 647 25.48 -10.65 11.99
C GLY A 647 24.10 -10.56 11.34
N LEU A 648 23.45 -9.42 11.51
CA LEU A 648 22.12 -9.14 10.97
C LEU A 648 22.13 -7.88 10.10
N TRP A 649 21.48 -7.99 8.95
CA TRP A 649 21.31 -6.93 7.97
C TRP A 649 19.82 -6.69 7.76
N ALA A 650 19.36 -5.47 8.00
CA ALA A 650 17.98 -5.08 7.80
C ALA A 650 17.89 -3.99 6.73
N PHE A 651 16.91 -4.11 5.83
CA PHE A 651 16.71 -3.22 4.69
C PHE A 651 15.27 -2.71 4.66
N LYS A 652 15.06 -1.41 4.46
CA LYS A 652 13.76 -0.82 4.09
C LYS A 652 14.00 0.37 3.16
N VAL A 653 12.93 0.89 2.57
CA VAL A 653 12.98 2.21 1.93
C VAL A 653 12.53 3.27 2.93
N LEU A 654 13.38 4.28 3.12
CA LEU A 654 13.10 5.52 3.82
C LEU A 654 13.53 6.67 2.90
N ASP A 655 12.79 7.77 2.87
CA ASP A 655 13.14 8.97 2.10
C ASP A 655 13.32 8.73 0.58
N GLY A 656 12.69 7.68 0.03
CA GLY A 656 12.90 7.26 -1.36
C GLY A 656 14.28 6.64 -1.65
N GLN A 657 15.03 6.24 -0.61
CA GLN A 657 16.31 5.55 -0.68
C GLN A 657 16.29 4.25 0.14
N VAL A 658 17.19 3.30 -0.12
CA VAL A 658 17.29 2.10 0.72
C VAL A 658 18.09 2.39 2.00
N ALA A 659 17.40 2.40 3.13
CA ALA A 659 17.99 2.41 4.46
C ALA A 659 18.50 1.01 4.83
N VAL A 660 19.77 0.95 5.25
CA VAL A 660 20.43 -0.26 5.76
C VAL A 660 20.77 -0.08 7.24
N TRP A 661 20.46 -1.09 8.04
CA TRP A 661 20.98 -1.27 9.39
C TRP A 661 21.79 -2.57 9.48
N HIS A 662 22.85 -2.55 10.28
CA HIS A 662 23.72 -3.71 10.48
C HIS A 662 24.12 -3.91 11.94
N ARG A 663 23.96 -5.13 12.45
CA ARG A 663 24.57 -5.61 13.71
C ARG A 663 25.66 -6.61 13.36
N ASN A 664 26.91 -6.30 13.69
CA ASN A 664 28.01 -7.24 13.51
C ASN A 664 27.91 -8.41 14.51
N GLY A 665 27.98 -9.64 14.02
CA GLY A 665 27.98 -10.87 14.81
C GLY A 665 26.68 -11.18 15.56
N LEU A 666 26.67 -12.29 16.28
CA LEU A 666 25.54 -12.76 17.10
C LEU A 666 25.18 -11.76 18.22
N ILE A 667 26.20 -11.13 18.82
CA ILE A 667 26.06 -10.12 19.87
C ILE A 667 26.93 -8.92 19.45
N GLY A 668 26.31 -7.75 19.31
CA GLY A 668 26.98 -6.53 18.89
C GLY A 668 26.06 -5.32 18.90
N SER A 669 26.62 -4.13 18.75
CA SER A 669 25.86 -2.89 18.54
C SER A 669 25.27 -2.85 17.14
N TRP A 670 24.03 -2.38 17.03
CA TRP A 670 23.46 -1.99 15.74
C TRP A 670 24.04 -0.66 15.24
N THR A 671 24.13 -0.54 13.93
CA THR A 671 24.47 0.67 13.19
C THR A 671 23.37 1.00 12.18
N GLY A 672 23.22 2.28 11.83
CA GLY A 672 22.21 2.77 10.87
C GLY A 672 21.06 3.57 11.51
N PRO A 673 20.10 4.07 10.70
CA PRO A 673 20.01 3.85 9.26
C PRO A 673 21.15 4.55 8.51
N ARG A 674 21.68 3.89 7.48
CA ARG A 674 22.48 4.52 6.44
C ARG A 674 21.74 4.37 5.13
N LEU A 675 21.39 5.48 4.49
CA LEU A 675 20.77 5.48 3.18
C LEU A 675 21.83 5.14 2.13
N LEU A 676 21.56 4.12 1.29
CA LEU A 676 22.40 3.83 0.13
C LEU A 676 22.17 4.90 -0.95
N PRO A 677 23.23 5.34 -1.68
CA PRO A 677 23.08 6.29 -2.78
C PRO A 677 22.08 5.80 -3.83
N GLY A 678 21.26 6.72 -4.37
CA GLY A 678 20.20 6.43 -5.33
C GLY A 678 18.80 6.67 -4.75
N THR A 679 18.03 7.51 -5.43
CA THR A 679 16.68 7.96 -5.05
C THR A 679 15.60 7.31 -5.93
N GLY A 680 14.33 7.63 -5.66
CA GLY A 680 13.17 7.11 -6.41
C GLY A 680 12.79 5.67 -6.06
N MET A 681 13.37 5.08 -5.02
CA MET A 681 13.08 3.72 -4.58
C MET A 681 11.64 3.60 -4.06
N ASP A 682 10.93 2.57 -4.49
CA ASP A 682 9.54 2.28 -4.09
C ASP A 682 9.44 1.53 -2.76
N GLN A 683 8.22 1.31 -2.28
CA GLN A 683 7.96 0.65 -1.02
C GLN A 683 8.30 -0.84 -1.09
N GLY A 684 9.38 -1.25 -0.42
CA GLY A 684 9.72 -2.66 -0.18
C GLY A 684 10.98 -3.11 -0.89
N ILE A 685 11.77 -3.92 -0.17
CA ILE A 685 13.01 -4.54 -0.64
C ILE A 685 12.90 -6.03 -0.36
N SER A 686 13.38 -6.83 -1.31
CA SER A 686 13.61 -8.26 -1.13
C SER A 686 15.11 -8.51 -1.15
N THR A 687 15.63 -9.34 -0.24
CA THR A 687 17.06 -9.68 -0.22
C THR A 687 17.32 -11.17 -0.31
N VAL A 688 18.51 -11.53 -0.77
CA VAL A 688 18.99 -12.91 -0.83
C VAL A 688 20.50 -12.94 -0.64
N THR A 689 20.98 -13.95 0.08
CA THR A 689 22.41 -14.22 0.25
C THR A 689 22.92 -15.04 -0.93
N LEU A 690 23.96 -14.55 -1.61
CA LEU A 690 24.64 -15.22 -2.71
C LEU A 690 25.53 -16.36 -2.20
N LYS A 691 25.92 -17.25 -3.12
CA LYS A 691 26.74 -18.44 -2.83
C LYS A 691 28.12 -18.14 -2.23
N ASP A 692 28.61 -16.91 -2.39
CA ASP A 692 29.87 -16.41 -1.80
C ASP A 692 29.69 -15.69 -0.44
N GLY A 693 28.46 -15.58 0.07
CA GLY A 693 28.12 -14.92 1.33
C GLY A 693 27.81 -13.43 1.23
N ARG A 694 27.86 -12.81 0.05
CA ARG A 694 27.39 -11.43 -0.17
C ARG A 694 25.87 -11.36 -0.17
N ILE A 695 25.30 -10.31 0.40
CA ILE A 695 23.87 -10.02 0.29
C ILE A 695 23.61 -9.19 -0.98
N ALA A 696 22.61 -9.61 -1.75
CA ALA A 696 22.01 -8.82 -2.83
C ALA A 696 20.64 -8.30 -2.41
N ALA A 697 20.37 -7.03 -2.68
CA ALA A 697 19.11 -6.34 -2.39
C ALA A 697 18.44 -5.88 -3.68
N PHE A 698 17.13 -6.12 -3.78
CA PHE A 698 16.31 -5.85 -4.95
C PHE A 698 15.07 -5.04 -4.57
N GLY A 699 14.68 -4.12 -5.43
CA GLY A 699 13.44 -3.34 -5.31
C GLY A 699 12.96 -2.84 -6.68
N THR A 700 11.93 -2.00 -6.69
CA THR A 700 11.63 -1.16 -7.86
C THR A 700 12.05 0.28 -7.59
N ARG A 701 12.36 0.99 -8.67
CA ARG A 701 12.61 2.44 -8.70
C ARG A 701 11.60 3.07 -9.66
N THR A 702 10.96 4.15 -9.24
CA THR A 702 10.25 5.07 -10.13
C THR A 702 11.15 6.26 -10.44
N SER A 703 11.12 6.68 -11.70
CA SER A 703 11.73 7.92 -12.19
C SER A 703 10.69 8.77 -12.91
N PHE A 704 10.98 10.06 -13.03
CA PHE A 704 10.14 11.06 -13.69
C PHE A 704 10.99 11.85 -14.68
N GLY A 705 10.37 12.36 -15.74
CA GLY A 705 10.95 13.36 -16.64
C GLY A 705 9.95 14.46 -16.97
N ASP A 706 10.27 15.28 -17.96
CA ASP A 706 9.48 16.46 -18.34
C ASP A 706 8.09 16.07 -18.91
N LYS A 707 7.98 14.87 -19.52
CA LYS A 707 6.77 14.39 -20.19
C LYS A 707 6.02 13.34 -19.37
N PRO A 708 4.71 13.15 -19.61
CA PRO A 708 3.92 12.14 -18.88
C PRO A 708 4.42 10.70 -19.11
N ALA A 709 4.87 10.41 -20.33
CA ALA A 709 5.46 9.13 -20.73
C ALA A 709 6.86 8.86 -20.15
N ASP A 710 7.49 9.86 -19.53
CA ASP A 710 8.78 9.71 -18.83
C ASP A 710 8.59 9.16 -17.39
N TYR A 711 7.35 8.86 -16.97
CA TYR A 711 7.07 8.08 -15.76
C TYR A 711 7.49 6.63 -16.00
N LEU A 712 8.66 6.24 -15.50
CA LEU A 712 9.22 4.90 -15.67
C LEU A 712 9.40 4.21 -14.32
N ARG A 713 8.71 3.08 -14.12
CA ARG A 713 9.00 2.11 -13.05
C ARG A 713 9.85 0.97 -13.59
N GLU A 714 10.96 0.68 -12.93
CA GLU A 714 11.90 -0.39 -13.28
C GLU A 714 12.28 -1.23 -12.05
N VAL A 715 12.75 -2.45 -12.27
CA VAL A 715 13.39 -3.28 -11.24
C VAL A 715 14.86 -2.92 -11.15
N VAL A 716 15.39 -2.74 -9.93
CA VAL A 716 16.80 -2.41 -9.68
C VAL A 716 17.40 -3.30 -8.60
N TYR A 717 18.72 -3.49 -8.64
CA TYR A 717 19.44 -4.29 -7.66
C TYR A 717 20.83 -3.74 -7.30
N ALA A 718 21.28 -4.03 -6.08
CA ALA A 718 22.62 -3.75 -5.60
C ALA A 718 23.14 -4.95 -4.79
N VAL A 719 24.46 -5.16 -4.81
CA VAL A 719 25.13 -6.29 -4.13
C VAL A 719 26.21 -5.73 -3.21
N GLN A 720 26.42 -6.33 -2.03
CA GLN A 720 27.58 -6.03 -1.20
C GLN A 720 28.89 -6.14 -2.01
N GLN A 721 29.88 -5.32 -1.69
CA GLN A 721 31.20 -5.39 -2.33
C GLN A 721 31.99 -6.62 -1.86
N ALA A 722 31.81 -7.03 -0.60
CA ALA A 722 32.35 -8.27 -0.01
C ALA A 722 31.40 -8.79 1.10
N PRO A 723 31.43 -10.09 1.45
CA PRO A 723 30.59 -10.64 2.51
C PRO A 723 30.77 -9.88 3.83
N GLY A 724 29.66 -9.49 4.47
CA GLY A 724 29.70 -8.70 5.71
C GLY A 724 30.21 -7.25 5.56
N SER A 725 30.47 -6.78 4.33
CA SER A 725 30.85 -5.38 4.09
C SER A 725 29.64 -4.47 4.22
N GLY A 726 29.83 -3.30 4.84
CA GLY A 726 28.87 -2.20 4.80
C GLY A 726 28.68 -1.68 3.37
N GLU A 727 29.69 -1.78 2.51
CA GLU A 727 29.65 -1.15 1.19
C GLU A 727 28.98 -2.03 0.14
N PHE A 728 28.14 -1.40 -0.69
CA PHE A 728 27.42 -2.00 -1.80
C PHE A 728 27.95 -1.43 -3.13
N GLY A 729 27.75 -2.16 -4.22
CA GLY A 729 27.88 -1.61 -5.57
C GLY A 729 26.75 -0.61 -5.88
N PRO A 730 26.88 0.17 -6.97
CA PRO A 730 25.80 1.04 -7.44
C PRO A 730 24.56 0.24 -7.85
N TRP A 731 23.38 0.87 -7.79
CA TRP A 731 22.14 0.28 -8.30
C TRP A 731 22.22 0.04 -9.80
N GLN A 732 22.09 -1.22 -10.18
CA GLN A 732 22.01 -1.68 -11.56
C GLN A 732 20.55 -1.85 -11.96
N SER A 733 20.20 -1.42 -13.17
CA SER A 733 18.87 -1.59 -13.74
C SER A 733 18.69 -3.01 -14.29
N LEU A 734 17.51 -3.59 -14.03
CA LEU A 734 16.97 -4.73 -14.77
C LEU A 734 15.82 -4.30 -15.70
N GLY A 735 15.59 -2.99 -15.88
CA GLY A 735 14.50 -2.44 -16.68
C GLY A 735 13.12 -2.89 -16.18
N THR A 736 12.17 -2.96 -17.09
CA THR A 736 10.80 -3.44 -16.85
C THR A 736 10.40 -4.46 -17.93
N PRO A 737 9.52 -5.43 -17.64
CA PRO A 737 8.84 -6.22 -18.66
C PRO A 737 7.73 -5.46 -19.42
N GLU A 738 7.35 -4.27 -18.97
CA GLU A 738 6.32 -3.43 -19.59
C GLU A 738 6.80 -2.70 -20.86
N GLY A 739 5.83 -2.18 -21.60
CA GLY A 739 6.06 -1.12 -22.58
C GLY A 739 6.14 0.27 -21.92
N ALA A 740 5.65 1.29 -22.63
CA ALA A 740 5.50 2.64 -22.08
C ALA A 740 4.27 2.75 -21.14
N ASP A 741 4.33 3.70 -20.22
CA ASP A 741 3.33 3.88 -19.15
C ASP A 741 1.96 4.33 -19.68
N ASP A 742 1.92 5.09 -20.77
CA ASP A 742 0.69 5.50 -21.45
C ASP A 742 -0.12 4.28 -21.95
N ALA A 743 0.57 3.33 -22.58
CA ALA A 743 -0.01 2.14 -23.18
C ALA A 743 -0.70 1.21 -22.17
N TRP A 744 -0.09 0.94 -21.01
CA TRP A 744 -0.62 -0.05 -20.06
C TRP A 744 -0.57 0.31 -18.55
N THR A 745 0.05 1.44 -18.20
CA THR A 745 0.55 1.79 -16.84
C THR A 745 1.64 0.86 -16.34
N SER A 746 2.61 1.41 -15.61
CA SER A 746 3.80 0.69 -15.11
C SER A 746 3.50 -0.17 -13.87
N ASP A 747 2.44 -0.98 -13.94
CA ASP A 747 1.98 -1.88 -12.87
C ASP A 747 2.78 -3.19 -12.84
N ILE A 748 4.07 -3.07 -12.50
CA ILE A 748 4.87 -4.21 -12.07
C ILE A 748 4.85 -4.36 -10.54
N SER A 749 4.87 -5.61 -10.08
CA SER A 749 5.02 -5.90 -8.65
C SER A 749 6.42 -5.54 -8.14
N ALA A 750 6.58 -5.50 -6.81
CA ALA A 750 7.91 -5.61 -6.22
C ALA A 750 8.57 -6.94 -6.66
N PRO A 751 9.92 -7.01 -6.70
CA PRO A 751 10.62 -8.22 -7.11
C PRO A 751 10.61 -9.31 -6.04
N ALA A 752 10.30 -10.53 -6.46
CA ALA A 752 10.52 -11.76 -5.71
C ALA A 752 11.84 -12.39 -6.16
N VAL A 753 12.75 -12.72 -5.24
CA VAL A 753 14.13 -13.13 -5.59
C VAL A 753 14.59 -14.38 -4.84
N SER A 754 15.36 -15.22 -5.51
CA SER A 754 15.90 -16.47 -4.94
C SER A 754 17.15 -16.93 -5.68
N VAL A 755 17.99 -17.71 -4.98
CA VAL A 755 19.15 -18.43 -5.52
C VAL A 755 18.85 -19.93 -5.44
N ASP A 756 19.07 -20.66 -6.55
CA ASP A 756 18.87 -22.12 -6.57
C ASP A 756 20.14 -22.89 -6.18
N GLY A 757 20.05 -24.22 -6.09
CA GLY A 757 21.13 -25.10 -5.63
C GLY A 757 22.42 -25.02 -6.47
N THR A 758 22.35 -24.54 -7.71
CA THR A 758 23.56 -24.29 -8.53
C THR A 758 24.29 -23.03 -8.07
N GLY A 759 23.57 -22.05 -7.53
CA GLY A 759 24.04 -20.68 -7.27
C GLY A 759 23.47 -19.64 -8.25
N ALA A 760 22.67 -20.04 -9.25
CA ALA A 760 22.05 -19.11 -10.18
C ALA A 760 21.00 -18.24 -9.47
N LEU A 761 21.16 -16.92 -9.58
CA LEU A 761 20.26 -15.90 -9.03
C LEU A 761 19.11 -15.63 -10.01
N ALA A 762 17.91 -15.41 -9.50
CA ALA A 762 16.75 -15.07 -10.33
C ALA A 762 15.82 -14.06 -9.68
N VAL A 763 15.09 -13.33 -10.52
CA VAL A 763 14.13 -12.30 -10.16
C VAL A 763 12.81 -12.57 -10.88
N TYR A 764 11.69 -12.41 -10.17
CA TYR A 764 10.34 -12.56 -10.71
C TYR A 764 9.48 -11.37 -10.34
N VAL A 765 8.64 -10.94 -11.27
CA VAL A 765 7.58 -9.96 -11.04
C VAL A 765 6.28 -10.45 -11.66
N ARG A 766 5.16 -10.02 -11.08
CA ARG A 766 3.88 -9.96 -11.78
C ARG A 766 3.91 -8.72 -12.67
N ASP A 767 3.49 -8.85 -13.92
CA ASP A 767 3.31 -7.73 -14.84
C ASP A 767 1.86 -7.19 -14.83
N GLY A 768 1.62 -6.07 -15.52
CA GLY A 768 0.31 -5.46 -15.68
C GLY A 768 -0.63 -6.31 -16.54
N ALA A 769 -0.13 -7.34 -17.24
CA ALA A 769 -0.94 -8.38 -17.86
C ALA A 769 -1.52 -9.39 -16.84
N SER A 770 -1.17 -9.26 -15.55
CA SER A 770 -1.46 -10.21 -14.48
C SER A 770 -0.87 -11.61 -14.74
N THR A 771 0.32 -11.64 -15.35
CA THR A 771 1.11 -12.85 -15.65
C THR A 771 2.47 -12.80 -14.95
N LEU A 772 3.21 -13.93 -14.92
CA LEU A 772 4.52 -14.00 -14.32
C LEU A 772 5.62 -13.72 -15.36
N ARG A 773 6.53 -12.81 -15.02
CA ARG A 773 7.76 -12.53 -15.76
C ARG A 773 8.98 -12.86 -14.90
N GLY A 774 10.06 -13.27 -15.54
CA GLY A 774 11.31 -13.57 -14.84
C GLY A 774 12.57 -13.17 -15.59
N ARG A 775 13.68 -13.06 -14.85
CA ARG A 775 15.05 -13.08 -15.39
C ARG A 775 15.88 -14.02 -14.53
N VAL A 776 16.76 -14.79 -15.16
CA VAL A 776 17.80 -15.57 -14.48
C VAL A 776 19.17 -15.00 -14.84
N GLN A 777 20.05 -14.87 -13.86
CA GLN A 777 21.42 -14.43 -14.07
C GLN A 777 22.25 -15.59 -14.61
N ARG A 778 22.95 -15.36 -15.72
CA ARG A 778 23.86 -16.33 -16.34
C ARG A 778 25.14 -16.49 -15.49
N PRO A 779 25.92 -17.58 -15.67
CA PRO A 779 27.17 -17.80 -14.92
C PRO A 779 28.26 -16.75 -15.15
N ASP A 780 28.15 -15.97 -16.23
CA ASP A 780 28.99 -14.81 -16.56
C ASP A 780 28.62 -13.54 -15.75
N GLY A 781 27.50 -13.54 -15.02
CA GLY A 781 26.97 -12.42 -14.26
C GLY A 781 25.99 -11.52 -15.03
N GLU A 782 25.78 -11.74 -16.33
CA GLU A 782 24.81 -11.00 -17.13
C GLU A 782 23.38 -11.55 -16.96
N TRP A 783 22.40 -10.78 -17.42
CA TRP A 783 20.98 -11.13 -17.34
C TRP A 783 20.37 -11.27 -18.73
N GLY A 784 19.64 -12.36 -19.00
CA GLY A 784 18.81 -12.52 -20.21
C GLY A 784 17.64 -11.50 -20.26
N PRO A 785 16.78 -11.50 -21.31
CA PRO A 785 15.59 -10.65 -21.37
C PRO A 785 14.57 -10.97 -20.26
N TRP A 786 13.47 -10.20 -20.18
CA TRP A 786 12.32 -10.57 -19.34
C TRP A 786 11.52 -11.69 -19.99
N ASP A 787 11.76 -12.92 -19.55
CA ASP A 787 11.08 -14.12 -20.04
C ASP A 787 9.61 -14.16 -19.59
N SER A 788 8.73 -14.63 -20.47
CA SER A 788 7.32 -14.86 -20.14
C SER A 788 7.13 -16.26 -19.57
N LEU A 789 6.67 -16.34 -18.32
CA LEU A 789 6.43 -17.59 -17.59
C LEU A 789 4.93 -17.93 -17.51
N GLY A 790 4.08 -17.08 -18.07
CA GLY A 790 2.64 -17.29 -18.17
C GLY A 790 1.91 -17.22 -16.81
N GLY A 791 0.93 -18.10 -16.63
CA GLY A 791 -0.10 -17.89 -15.61
C GLY A 791 -1.09 -16.80 -16.03
N SER A 792 -2.06 -16.51 -15.16
CA SER A 792 -3.11 -15.50 -15.37
C SER A 792 -3.78 -15.20 -14.04
N ASP A 793 -4.42 -14.03 -13.90
CA ASP A 793 -5.10 -13.60 -12.66
C ASP A 793 -4.14 -13.59 -11.44
N LEU A 794 -2.86 -13.25 -11.67
CA LEU A 794 -1.88 -13.15 -10.61
C LEU A 794 -2.00 -11.79 -9.89
N HIS A 795 -2.00 -11.81 -8.56
CA HIS A 795 -2.18 -10.64 -7.70
C HIS A 795 -0.99 -10.38 -6.77
N GLY A 796 -0.78 -9.10 -6.43
CA GLY A 796 0.22 -8.67 -5.46
C GLY A 796 1.66 -8.85 -5.95
N THR A 797 2.52 -9.36 -5.07
CA THR A 797 3.94 -9.67 -5.32
C THR A 797 4.12 -11.19 -5.22
N PRO A 798 4.80 -11.85 -6.18
CA PRO A 798 5.09 -13.28 -6.08
C PRO A 798 5.93 -13.63 -4.85
N ALA A 799 5.94 -14.90 -4.46
CA ALA A 799 6.88 -15.44 -3.49
C ALA A 799 7.74 -16.52 -4.17
N THR A 800 8.99 -16.67 -3.74
CA THR A 800 9.88 -17.74 -4.23
C THR A 800 10.78 -18.24 -3.11
N ALA A 801 11.11 -19.52 -3.15
CA ALA A 801 12.08 -20.16 -2.28
C ALA A 801 12.72 -21.35 -3.03
N THR A 802 13.76 -21.92 -2.43
CA THR A 802 14.46 -23.10 -2.95
C THR A 802 14.27 -24.24 -1.95
N ASP A 803 13.94 -25.44 -2.44
CA ASP A 803 13.76 -26.63 -1.59
C ASP A 803 15.09 -27.29 -1.17
N GLY A 804 15.02 -28.32 -0.32
CA GLY A 804 16.18 -29.09 0.14
C GLY A 804 16.93 -29.85 -0.95
N ALA A 805 16.29 -30.13 -2.09
CA ALA A 805 16.95 -30.69 -3.27
C ALA A 805 17.69 -29.62 -4.10
N GLY A 806 17.52 -28.33 -3.78
CA GLY A 806 18.11 -27.21 -4.50
C GLY A 806 17.25 -26.69 -5.66
N ARG A 807 16.00 -27.14 -5.82
CA ARG A 807 15.08 -26.67 -6.87
C ARG A 807 14.38 -25.39 -6.42
N ARG A 808 14.40 -24.37 -7.27
CA ARG A 808 13.59 -23.16 -7.08
C ARG A 808 12.12 -23.45 -7.36
N MET A 809 11.26 -22.92 -6.49
CA MET A 809 9.82 -22.80 -6.70
C MET A 809 9.40 -21.33 -6.66
N VAL A 810 8.38 -20.96 -7.43
CA VAL A 810 7.77 -19.62 -7.47
C VAL A 810 6.27 -19.77 -7.30
N PHE A 811 5.63 -18.82 -6.61
CA PHE A 811 4.24 -18.84 -6.21
C PHE A 811 3.60 -17.48 -6.45
N ALA A 812 2.37 -17.45 -6.95
CA ALA A 812 1.59 -16.22 -7.10
C ALA A 812 0.12 -16.46 -6.70
N ALA A 813 -0.45 -15.48 -6.00
CA ALA A 813 -1.80 -15.49 -5.48
C ALA A 813 -2.82 -15.21 -6.59
N THR A 814 -3.99 -15.87 -6.61
CA THR A 814 -5.06 -15.62 -7.60
C THR A 814 -6.43 -15.54 -6.93
N THR A 815 -7.47 -15.06 -7.64
CA THR A 815 -8.85 -15.01 -7.12
C THR A 815 -9.47 -16.41 -6.90
N LYS A 816 -8.74 -17.49 -7.22
CA LYS A 816 -9.25 -18.88 -7.20
C LYS A 816 -8.36 -19.87 -6.46
N THR A 817 -7.05 -19.63 -6.38
CA THR A 817 -6.06 -20.55 -5.78
C THR A 817 -4.69 -19.86 -5.64
N VAL A 818 -3.64 -20.60 -5.33
CA VAL A 818 -2.25 -20.19 -5.58
C VAL A 818 -1.75 -20.90 -6.84
N THR A 819 -1.15 -20.18 -7.77
CA THR A 819 -0.44 -20.75 -8.93
C THR A 819 1.03 -20.94 -8.58
N ALA A 820 1.62 -22.06 -8.98
CA ALA A 820 3.03 -22.38 -8.73
C ALA A 820 3.79 -22.75 -10.01
N TRP A 821 5.10 -22.53 -9.97
CA TRP A 821 6.10 -22.96 -10.95
C TRP A 821 7.24 -23.62 -10.16
N ALA A 822 7.87 -24.66 -10.70
CA ALA A 822 9.03 -25.31 -10.10
C ALA A 822 10.06 -25.69 -11.16
N GLN A 823 11.34 -25.66 -10.82
CA GLN A 823 12.37 -26.34 -11.60
C GLN A 823 12.18 -27.86 -11.42
N PRO A 824 12.29 -28.69 -12.48
CA PRO A 824 12.29 -30.16 -12.32
C PRO A 824 13.54 -30.65 -11.58
N GLU A 825 14.68 -29.99 -11.81
CA GLU A 825 15.98 -30.24 -11.18
C GLU A 825 16.73 -28.91 -10.97
N PRO A 826 17.71 -28.81 -10.04
CA PRO A 826 18.40 -27.55 -9.74
C PRO A 826 19.04 -26.89 -10.96
N GLY A 827 18.72 -25.63 -11.20
CA GLY A 827 19.26 -24.85 -12.33
C GLY A 827 18.58 -25.06 -13.68
N ALA A 828 17.64 -26.01 -13.80
CA ALA A 828 16.80 -26.12 -14.99
C ALA A 828 15.83 -24.92 -15.13
N PRO A 829 15.26 -24.67 -16.32
CA PRO A 829 14.14 -23.74 -16.47
C PRO A 829 12.95 -24.11 -15.58
N LEU A 830 12.12 -23.12 -15.25
CA LEU A 830 10.85 -23.37 -14.57
C LEU A 830 9.88 -24.13 -15.48
N GLY A 831 9.18 -25.11 -14.93
CA GLY A 831 8.04 -25.76 -15.56
C GLY A 831 6.82 -24.83 -15.70
N PRO A 832 5.74 -25.31 -16.35
CA PRO A 832 4.56 -24.49 -16.65
C PRO A 832 3.79 -24.07 -15.39
N ALA A 833 3.09 -22.93 -15.50
CA ALA A 833 2.20 -22.41 -14.48
C ALA A 833 1.13 -23.45 -14.08
N THR A 834 1.20 -23.94 -12.84
CA THR A 834 0.38 -25.04 -12.34
C THR A 834 -0.48 -24.59 -11.16
N PRO A 835 -1.82 -24.68 -11.24
CA PRO A 835 -2.71 -24.45 -10.10
C PRO A 835 -2.42 -25.44 -8.97
N THR A 836 -2.18 -24.95 -7.74
CA THR A 836 -1.83 -25.81 -6.60
C THR A 836 -3.03 -26.55 -5.98
N GLY A 837 -4.25 -26.11 -6.26
CA GLY A 837 -5.46 -26.61 -5.59
C GLY A 837 -5.66 -26.07 -4.17
N LEU A 838 -4.76 -25.20 -3.68
CA LEU A 838 -4.97 -24.45 -2.44
C LEU A 838 -6.20 -23.53 -2.58
N PRO A 839 -6.88 -23.18 -1.47
CA PRO A 839 -7.97 -22.19 -1.48
C PRO A 839 -7.56 -20.84 -2.07
N ASP A 840 -8.55 -20.05 -2.44
CA ASP A 840 -8.40 -18.68 -2.89
C ASP A 840 -7.71 -17.79 -1.85
N THR A 841 -6.84 -16.92 -2.33
CA THR A 841 -6.31 -15.79 -1.58
C THR A 841 -5.63 -14.84 -2.57
N THR A 842 -5.80 -13.55 -2.37
CA THR A 842 -5.03 -12.49 -3.05
C THR A 842 -4.13 -11.74 -2.07
N LEU A 843 -4.01 -12.24 -0.84
CA LEU A 843 -3.21 -11.68 0.23
C LEU A 843 -1.74 -12.12 0.10
N PRO A 844 -0.77 -11.36 0.63
CA PRO A 844 0.65 -11.63 0.40
C PRO A 844 1.09 -13.02 0.87
N LEU A 845 1.81 -13.72 -0.01
CA LEU A 845 2.39 -15.03 0.25
C LEU A 845 3.78 -14.88 0.90
N THR A 846 4.20 -15.86 1.68
CA THR A 846 5.58 -16.04 2.12
C THR A 846 5.98 -17.49 1.88
N ALA A 847 7.10 -17.69 1.20
CA ALA A 847 7.63 -19.00 0.82
C ALA A 847 8.92 -19.27 1.61
N GLN A 848 9.05 -20.47 2.15
CA GLN A 848 10.19 -20.88 2.96
C GLN A 848 10.68 -22.27 2.55
N GLY A 849 11.95 -22.38 2.15
CA GLY A 849 12.58 -23.66 1.83
C GLY A 849 12.57 -24.63 3.01
N ARG A 850 12.30 -25.90 2.72
CA ARG A 850 12.31 -27.04 3.65
C ARG A 850 12.96 -28.25 2.98
N GLU A 851 13.35 -29.25 3.76
CA GLU A 851 14.02 -30.46 3.25
C GLU A 851 13.15 -31.24 2.24
N ASP A 852 11.83 -31.19 2.45
CA ASP A 852 10.77 -31.88 1.73
C ASP A 852 10.09 -31.05 0.61
N GLY A 853 10.44 -29.76 0.45
CA GLY A 853 9.81 -28.87 -0.51
C GLY A 853 9.88 -27.40 -0.11
N VAL A 854 8.82 -26.65 -0.38
CA VAL A 854 8.65 -25.27 0.10
C VAL A 854 7.39 -25.16 0.96
N ARG A 855 7.55 -24.69 2.20
CA ARG A 855 6.43 -24.32 3.05
C ARG A 855 5.92 -22.94 2.66
N LEU A 856 4.67 -22.89 2.22
CA LEU A 856 3.96 -21.64 1.96
C LEU A 856 3.23 -21.21 3.24
N LEU A 857 3.20 -19.90 3.48
CA LEU A 857 2.37 -19.25 4.48
C LEU A 857 1.62 -18.08 3.84
N PHE A 858 0.34 -17.95 4.18
CA PHE A 858 -0.56 -16.95 3.61
C PHE A 858 -1.73 -16.71 4.55
N ARG A 859 -2.57 -15.70 4.27
CA ARG A 859 -3.79 -15.46 5.05
C ARG A 859 -5.03 -16.03 4.39
N LYS A 860 -5.93 -16.50 5.24
CA LYS A 860 -7.31 -16.90 4.92
C LYS A 860 -8.17 -15.64 4.70
N PRO A 861 -8.78 -15.46 3.52
CA PRO A 861 -9.78 -14.41 3.30
C PRO A 861 -10.95 -14.56 4.29
N GLY A 862 -11.55 -13.43 4.69
CA GLY A 862 -12.70 -13.40 5.58
C GLY A 862 -12.46 -13.85 7.03
N SER A 863 -11.21 -14.01 7.49
CA SER A 863 -10.90 -14.11 8.93
C SER A 863 -9.48 -13.69 9.33
N GLY A 864 -8.55 -13.48 8.38
CA GLY A 864 -7.20 -13.02 8.67
C GLY A 864 -6.29 -14.04 9.36
N ASN A 865 -6.77 -15.27 9.61
CA ASN A 865 -5.97 -16.38 10.13
C ASN A 865 -4.80 -16.69 9.19
N VAL A 866 -3.68 -17.11 9.75
CA VAL A 866 -2.55 -17.64 8.99
C VAL A 866 -2.84 -19.09 8.63
N ARG A 867 -2.67 -19.43 7.35
CA ARG A 867 -2.62 -20.79 6.86
C ARG A 867 -1.20 -21.14 6.44
N SER A 868 -0.86 -22.42 6.54
CA SER A 868 0.36 -22.96 5.94
C SER A 868 0.06 -24.25 5.20
N ALA A 869 0.77 -24.46 4.08
CA ALA A 869 0.79 -25.71 3.33
C ALA A 869 2.24 -26.05 2.98
N LEU A 870 2.53 -27.33 2.73
CA LEU A 870 3.77 -27.76 2.09
C LEU A 870 3.51 -27.91 0.59
N VAL A 871 4.36 -27.35 -0.26
CA VAL A 871 4.31 -27.60 -1.71
C VAL A 871 5.55 -28.35 -2.13
N THR A 872 5.37 -29.46 -2.84
CA THR A 872 6.43 -30.36 -3.31
C THR A 872 6.43 -30.40 -4.85
N ALA A 873 7.52 -30.90 -5.45
CA ALA A 873 7.65 -31.04 -6.90
C ALA A 873 7.95 -32.48 -7.38
N ASP A 874 8.21 -33.41 -6.47
CA ASP A 874 8.56 -34.80 -6.77
C ASP A 874 7.35 -35.57 -7.33
N GLY A 875 7.46 -35.99 -8.60
CA GLY A 875 6.31 -36.55 -9.32
C GLY A 875 5.23 -35.50 -9.65
N GLY A 876 5.62 -34.24 -9.80
CA GLY A 876 4.76 -33.11 -10.17
C GLY A 876 4.46 -32.16 -9.00
N LEU A 877 4.05 -30.93 -9.31
CA LEU A 877 3.65 -29.92 -8.32
C LEU A 877 2.42 -30.38 -7.53
N ARG A 878 2.52 -30.43 -6.20
CA ARG A 878 1.43 -30.82 -5.27
C ARG A 878 1.48 -29.96 -4.02
N ALA A 879 0.32 -29.62 -3.46
CA ALA A 879 0.21 -28.87 -2.21
C ALA A 879 -0.55 -29.69 -1.15
N ASP A 880 0.14 -30.00 -0.06
CA ASP A 880 -0.30 -30.90 1.00
C ASP A 880 -0.25 -30.23 2.38
N ALA A 881 -0.77 -30.93 3.40
CA ALA A 881 -0.72 -30.51 4.81
C ALA A 881 -1.26 -29.09 5.10
N LEU A 882 -2.31 -28.67 4.37
CA LEU A 882 -2.99 -27.39 4.59
C LEU A 882 -3.53 -27.29 6.02
N THR A 883 -2.94 -26.41 6.82
CA THR A 883 -3.22 -26.23 8.25
C THR A 883 -3.62 -24.77 8.51
N ASP A 884 -4.68 -24.55 9.28
CA ASP A 884 -5.07 -23.25 9.81
C ASP A 884 -4.36 -23.05 11.16
N LEU A 885 -3.43 -22.09 11.23
CA LEU A 885 -2.58 -21.80 12.40
C LEU A 885 -3.21 -20.77 13.34
N GLY A 886 -4.50 -20.48 13.16
CA GLY A 886 -5.19 -19.42 13.88
C GLY A 886 -4.62 -18.03 13.55
N GLY A 887 -4.75 -17.11 14.50
CA GLY A 887 -4.23 -15.76 14.36
C GLY A 887 -5.02 -14.75 15.16
N LEU A 888 -4.65 -13.48 15.00
CA LEU A 888 -5.28 -12.34 15.67
C LEU A 888 -6.07 -11.48 14.67
N GLN A 889 -6.83 -12.12 13.77
CA GLN A 889 -7.74 -11.47 12.79
C GLN A 889 -7.11 -10.37 11.91
N GLY A 890 -5.79 -10.43 11.68
CA GLY A 890 -5.07 -9.40 10.94
C GLY A 890 -5.00 -9.60 9.43
N TYR A 891 -4.48 -8.59 8.73
CA TYR A 891 -4.34 -8.54 7.27
C TYR A 891 -2.87 -8.35 6.84
N GLY A 892 -2.64 -8.30 5.53
CA GLY A 892 -1.29 -8.10 4.96
C GLY A 892 -0.34 -9.29 5.21
N PRO A 893 0.98 -9.10 5.03
CA PRO A 893 1.98 -10.17 5.04
C PRO A 893 2.26 -10.76 6.43
N VAL A 894 2.86 -11.97 6.42
CA VAL A 894 3.21 -12.77 7.60
C VAL A 894 4.60 -13.37 7.38
N THR A 895 5.53 -13.13 8.30
CA THR A 895 6.89 -13.69 8.26
C THR A 895 7.01 -14.94 9.13
N ALA A 896 7.89 -15.88 8.74
CA ALA A 896 8.16 -17.10 9.50
C ALA A 896 9.65 -17.47 9.44
N SER A 897 10.21 -17.89 10.58
CA SER A 897 11.55 -18.46 10.69
C SER A 897 11.64 -19.31 11.95
N GLY A 898 12.26 -20.50 11.87
CA GLY A 898 12.34 -21.44 12.98
C GLY A 898 10.95 -21.76 13.56
N HIS A 899 10.80 -21.47 14.85
CA HIS A 899 9.59 -21.58 15.66
C HIS A 899 8.74 -20.30 15.71
N VAL A 900 9.22 -19.17 15.15
CA VAL A 900 8.53 -17.87 15.23
C VAL A 900 7.74 -17.57 13.96
N LEU A 901 6.47 -17.19 14.16
CA LEU A 901 5.52 -16.75 13.15
C LEU A 901 4.99 -15.37 13.54
N ALA A 902 5.05 -14.36 12.67
CA ALA A 902 4.63 -13.00 13.03
C ALA A 902 3.99 -12.23 11.88
N GLY A 903 2.99 -11.40 12.18
CA GLY A 903 2.23 -10.63 11.20
C GLY A 903 1.41 -9.51 11.85
N ARG A 904 0.81 -8.62 11.05
CA ARG A 904 -0.14 -7.63 11.59
C ARG A 904 -1.34 -8.33 12.23
N SER A 905 -1.93 -7.72 13.25
CA SER A 905 -3.14 -8.17 13.93
C SER A 905 -4.29 -7.17 13.72
N ALA A 906 -5.54 -7.58 13.98
CA ALA A 906 -6.63 -6.64 14.20
C ALA A 906 -6.27 -5.74 15.40
N GLY A 907 -6.27 -4.43 15.20
CA GLY A 907 -5.64 -3.43 16.06
C GLY A 907 -4.36 -2.81 15.47
N GLY A 908 -3.81 -3.38 14.39
CA GLY A 908 -2.68 -2.82 13.65
C GLY A 908 -1.30 -3.08 14.25
N GLN A 909 -1.23 -3.59 15.49
CA GLN A 909 0.03 -3.99 16.11
C GLN A 909 0.54 -5.32 15.52
N LEU A 910 1.82 -5.60 15.74
CA LEU A 910 2.42 -6.90 15.46
C LEU A 910 1.91 -7.98 16.42
N GLY A 911 1.29 -9.01 15.86
CA GLY A 911 0.99 -10.27 16.54
C GLY A 911 2.03 -11.33 16.22
N SER A 912 2.30 -12.23 17.17
CA SER A 912 3.28 -13.31 17.00
C SER A 912 2.91 -14.59 17.74
N ASP A 913 3.17 -15.72 17.09
CA ASP A 913 3.31 -17.04 17.70
C ASP A 913 4.80 -17.41 17.76
N VAL A 914 5.19 -18.17 18.77
CA VAL A 914 6.57 -18.55 19.12
C VAL A 914 6.73 -20.04 19.44
N GLY A 915 5.69 -20.87 19.25
CA GLY A 915 5.84 -22.32 19.38
C GLY A 915 4.51 -23.10 19.36
N PRO A 916 4.52 -24.36 18.91
CA PRO A 916 3.30 -25.16 18.76
C PRO A 916 2.56 -25.33 20.10
N GLY A 917 1.29 -24.94 20.12
CA GLY A 917 0.45 -24.95 21.32
C GLY A 917 0.48 -23.64 22.14
N GLY A 918 1.30 -22.67 21.75
CA GLY A 918 1.25 -21.32 22.29
C GLY A 918 -0.02 -20.56 21.90
N ALA A 919 -0.38 -19.54 22.68
CA ALA A 919 -1.38 -18.56 22.29
C ALA A 919 -0.69 -17.38 21.57
N TRP A 920 -1.28 -16.91 20.48
CA TRP A 920 -0.80 -15.73 19.75
C TRP A 920 -0.71 -14.50 20.66
N GLN A 921 0.48 -13.92 20.76
CA GLN A 921 0.79 -12.76 21.60
C GLN A 921 0.69 -11.46 20.79
N ARG A 922 0.53 -10.33 21.48
CA ARG A 922 0.51 -8.98 20.90
C ARG A 922 1.69 -8.15 21.41
N SER A 923 2.50 -7.64 20.49
CA SER A 923 3.44 -6.55 20.76
C SER A 923 2.67 -5.21 20.79
N PRO A 924 3.15 -4.17 21.50
CA PRO A 924 2.60 -2.82 21.37
C PRO A 924 2.96 -2.16 20.02
N LEU A 925 3.89 -2.71 19.24
CA LEU A 925 4.42 -2.05 18.03
C LEU A 925 3.43 -2.07 16.86
N MET A 926 2.93 -0.89 16.50
CA MET A 926 2.39 -0.61 15.16
C MET A 926 3.54 -0.29 14.19
N PHE A 927 3.42 -0.71 12.94
CA PHE A 927 4.52 -0.71 11.96
C PHE A 927 4.06 -0.43 10.53
N VAL A 928 5.01 -0.20 9.62
CA VAL A 928 4.77 0.07 8.18
C VAL A 928 5.19 -1.13 7.31
N GLY A 929 4.39 -1.44 6.27
CA GLY A 929 4.61 -2.58 5.39
C GLY A 929 4.65 -3.93 6.12
N ALA A 930 5.56 -4.81 5.68
CA ALA A 930 5.78 -6.15 6.22
C ALA A 930 6.74 -6.23 7.42
N PRO A 931 6.54 -7.20 8.35
CA PRO A 931 7.60 -7.67 9.24
C PRO A 931 8.64 -8.51 8.46
N SER A 932 9.74 -8.88 9.09
CA SER A 932 10.67 -9.91 8.59
C SER A 932 11.35 -10.65 9.73
N SER A 933 11.60 -11.94 9.55
CA SER A 933 12.33 -12.79 10.50
C SER A 933 13.33 -13.69 9.79
N THR A 934 14.40 -14.04 10.49
CA THR A 934 15.48 -14.87 9.94
C THR A 934 16.15 -15.71 11.03
N MET A 935 16.67 -16.88 10.65
CA MET A 935 17.50 -17.70 11.53
C MET A 935 18.85 -17.00 11.78
N THR A 936 19.30 -16.98 13.04
CA THR A 936 20.53 -16.30 13.47
C THR A 936 21.45 -17.33 14.14
N GLY A 937 22.12 -18.14 13.32
CA GLY A 937 22.67 -19.41 13.76
C GLY A 937 21.58 -20.49 13.86
N LYS A 938 21.77 -21.50 14.71
CA LYS A 938 20.93 -22.72 14.74
C LYS A 938 19.63 -22.60 15.54
N ASN A 939 19.68 -21.99 16.73
CA ASN A 939 18.62 -22.06 17.75
C ASN A 939 18.08 -20.66 18.15
N LEU A 940 18.27 -19.65 17.29
CA LEU A 940 17.81 -18.29 17.54
C LEU A 940 17.12 -17.76 16.28
N VAL A 941 15.93 -17.20 16.44
CA VAL A 941 15.23 -16.45 15.40
C VAL A 941 15.28 -14.98 15.76
N SER A 942 15.72 -14.14 14.82
CA SER A 942 15.58 -12.68 14.93
C SER A 942 14.35 -12.23 14.17
N LEU A 943 13.63 -11.24 14.70
CA LEU A 943 12.38 -10.69 14.15
C LEU A 943 12.45 -9.16 14.18
N ALA A 944 12.02 -8.52 13.09
CA ALA A 944 12.11 -7.09 12.90
C ALA A 944 10.84 -6.47 12.28
N VAL A 945 10.60 -5.20 12.63
CA VAL A 945 9.64 -4.29 11.99
C VAL A 945 10.24 -2.89 11.89
N VAL A 946 9.73 -2.05 10.99
CA VAL A 946 9.96 -0.59 11.08
C VAL A 946 8.68 0.07 11.58
N GLY A 947 8.77 0.82 12.67
CA GLY A 947 7.64 1.45 13.35
C GLY A 947 7.00 2.55 12.50
N LEU A 948 5.82 3.04 12.93
CA LEU A 948 5.21 4.23 12.32
C LEU A 948 6.06 5.50 12.52
N ASP A 949 6.98 5.47 13.48
CA ASP A 949 8.06 6.44 13.72
C ASP A 949 9.25 6.35 12.73
N ALA A 950 9.18 5.48 11.71
CA ALA A 950 10.23 5.17 10.74
C ALA A 950 11.53 4.57 11.33
N ARG A 951 11.50 4.06 12.57
CA ARG A 951 12.68 3.46 13.23
C ARG A 951 12.61 1.93 13.16
N LEU A 952 13.77 1.29 13.05
CA LEU A 952 13.86 -0.17 13.10
C LEU A 952 13.67 -0.64 14.54
N TYR A 953 12.79 -1.62 14.76
CA TYR A 953 12.62 -2.35 16.01
C TYR A 953 12.95 -3.81 15.78
N VAL A 954 13.75 -4.38 16.67
CA VAL A 954 14.16 -5.80 16.60
C VAL A 954 13.93 -6.52 17.91
N THR A 955 13.72 -7.83 17.82
CA THR A 955 13.70 -8.78 18.93
C THR A 955 14.29 -10.11 18.45
N SER A 956 14.45 -11.05 19.36
CA SER A 956 14.79 -12.43 19.06
C SER A 956 14.11 -13.41 20.02
N SER A 957 13.89 -14.64 19.57
CA SER A 957 13.46 -15.77 20.41
C SER A 957 14.42 -16.94 20.24
N THR A 958 14.81 -17.55 21.37
CA THR A 958 15.54 -18.82 21.38
C THR A 958 14.59 -19.98 21.18
N ASP A 959 15.00 -20.97 20.39
CA ASP A 959 14.28 -22.24 20.23
C ASP A 959 14.45 -23.09 21.50
N ALA A 960 13.42 -23.08 22.35
CA ALA A 960 13.37 -23.64 23.69
C ALA A 960 11.92 -23.96 24.08
N SER A 961 11.72 -24.82 25.08
CA SER A 961 10.37 -25.21 25.57
C SER A 961 9.55 -24.05 26.15
N ASP A 962 10.21 -22.96 26.55
CA ASP A 962 9.68 -21.73 27.11
C ASP A 962 9.98 -20.52 26.21
N ALA A 963 10.05 -20.76 24.89
CA ALA A 963 10.32 -19.74 23.88
C ALA A 963 9.39 -18.51 24.00
N HIS A 964 10.01 -17.34 23.97
CA HIS A 964 9.35 -16.04 24.07
C HIS A 964 10.14 -14.99 23.27
N LEU A 965 9.47 -13.92 22.84
CA LEU A 965 10.19 -12.77 22.27
C LEU A 965 10.91 -12.02 23.39
N ALA A 966 12.19 -11.71 23.19
CA ALA A 966 12.93 -10.78 24.03
C ALA A 966 12.31 -9.36 23.99
N PRO A 967 12.60 -8.49 24.96
CA PRO A 967 12.19 -7.08 24.91
C PRO A 967 12.63 -6.41 23.60
N TRP A 968 11.73 -5.61 23.01
CA TRP A 968 11.97 -4.95 21.72
C TRP A 968 13.04 -3.87 21.84
N GLN A 969 14.11 -4.00 21.05
CA GLN A 969 15.18 -3.02 20.93
C GLN A 969 14.88 -2.06 19.76
N PRO A 970 14.65 -0.76 20.01
CA PRO A 970 14.69 0.25 18.96
C PRO A 970 16.13 0.50 18.49
N VAL A 971 16.31 0.72 17.19
CA VAL A 971 17.59 0.90 16.52
C VAL A 971 17.64 2.24 15.78
N GLY A 972 18.77 2.94 15.91
CA GLY A 972 18.98 4.25 15.31
C GLY A 972 18.46 5.43 16.16
N PRO A 973 18.73 6.68 15.74
CA PRO A 973 18.30 7.89 16.44
C PRO A 973 16.77 7.99 16.50
N ARG A 974 16.26 8.84 17.40
CA ARG A 974 14.83 9.21 17.43
C ARG A 974 14.53 10.25 16.35
N ASN A 975 13.33 10.22 15.79
CA ASN A 975 12.83 11.24 14.85
C ASN A 975 12.26 12.49 15.58
N THR A 976 12.76 12.74 16.79
CA THR A 976 12.41 13.87 17.65
C THR A 976 13.25 15.10 17.31
N ALA A 977 12.72 15.97 16.46
CA ALA A 977 12.98 17.39 16.59
C ALA A 977 12.40 17.92 17.92
N ARG A 978 12.90 19.05 18.41
CA ARG A 978 12.36 19.77 19.58
C ARG A 978 11.44 20.91 19.13
#